data_AF-I1C6V9-F1
#
_entry.id   AF-I1C6V9-F1
#
_cell.length_a   1.000
_cell.length_b   1.000
_cell.length_c   1.000
_cell.angle_alpha   90.00
_cell.angle_beta   90.00
_cell.angle_gamma   90.00
#
_symmetry.space_group_name_H-M   'P 1'
#
loop_
_entity.id
_entity.type
_entity.pdbx_description
1 polymer ?
#
loop_
_entity_poly.entity_id
_entity_poly.type
_entity_poly.pdbx_seq_one_letter_code
_entity_poly.pdbx_strand_id
1 'polypeptide(L)'
;MQEHALTEYPNAENAAHQRMLPNKYPSLGVKMSRTSNVVSFSKNHPNLLAVGLDKVRNEPCLFVWDISRSMESYTPTGSQTPITATFKEARSRIDTTRSVDFFEEKGKFGELPAGLASREVGPIRQYGSSEVISSCAWSEHASAPILMAGMANKYLRVYDIRADSNPLQFSTKAVYGTTIDPFNPYRLASYTEEGIIKVWDIRKHTDAVLTLNPETKNNLSKIVFSPTQPGLLASLTKDTVQMHLWDIQETCSLQSVVHSVKQKRVDEDLSIPVLWKNRKTRSSTKPFASFTFIPKLDPGTPHRLLGVHTDGSFEAVKIEEASQMTWQPTGGMVMTGRKGLMACQPASLMDLKMAELSLQEESSPSDQTIKQSKDGLLAKQLERDISVVMRKRVVGGYSMNCEKNISIIRKDRALRELWTWMKISEQMAPKLSKVGNLDYSFHGVYGIWVGSQSRQKSSPAATPRMTSPRISRESSAQNVKDTLDEGDLPMVETSKPLQRNVALMACGLAFDREGFEKELVSLERNGEYDKAAALALFHGNLERAIKSLSNSRDEHVQQRKLMSAILASYQSGTSDTWKEICESLCNDMADRPYLKAIFAYIASNDWYRVLEEPGLPLRERMAIALRILDDEQVQRHPFKVRLLVAHL
;
A
#
# COMPACT_ATOMS: atom_id res chain seq x y z
N MET A 1 -84.14 -16.46 20.23
CA MET A 1 -85.16 -16.01 19.27
C MET A 1 -84.59 -14.75 18.63
N GLN A 2 -83.93 -14.89 17.48
CA GLN A 2 -84.56 -14.79 16.14
C GLN A 2 -84.94 -13.34 15.84
N GLU A 3 -84.63 -12.72 14.71
CA GLU A 3 -83.93 -13.12 13.49
C GLU A 3 -83.96 -11.89 12.55
N HIS A 4 -82.95 -11.75 11.68
CA HIS A 4 -82.96 -11.04 10.38
C HIS A 4 -83.18 -9.51 10.33
N ALA A 5 -82.61 -8.74 9.40
CA ALA A 5 -81.48 -8.85 8.48
C ALA A 5 -81.42 -7.51 7.69
N LEU A 6 -80.19 -7.05 7.42
CA LEU A 6 -79.77 -6.26 6.25
C LEU A 6 -80.19 -4.77 6.14
N THR A 7 -79.23 -3.89 6.41
CA THR A 7 -78.62 -3.04 5.36
C THR A 7 -77.32 -2.42 5.90
N GLU A 8 -76.20 -2.90 5.39
CA GLU A 8 -74.86 -2.39 5.67
C GLU A 8 -74.70 -0.99 5.06
N TYR A 9 -74.30 -0.03 5.89
CA TYR A 9 -73.75 1.24 5.44
C TYR A 9 -72.31 1.01 4.97
N PRO A 10 -71.91 1.38 3.74
CA PRO A 10 -70.56 1.11 3.24
C PRO A 10 -69.51 1.98 3.94
N ASN A 11 -68.41 1.31 4.30
CA ASN A 11 -67.23 1.80 4.99
C ASN A 11 -66.62 3.07 4.40
N ALA A 12 -66.10 3.90 5.30
CA ALA A 12 -65.36 5.14 5.06
C ALA A 12 -63.95 4.91 4.47
N GLU A 13 -63.83 4.17 3.37
CA GLU A 13 -62.57 4.01 2.60
C GLU A 13 -62.60 4.72 1.24
N ASN A 14 -63.71 5.34 0.83
CA ASN A 14 -63.86 5.95 -0.50
C ASN A 14 -63.74 7.49 -0.57
N ALA A 15 -63.22 8.16 0.47
CA ALA A 15 -63.07 9.62 0.49
C ALA A 15 -61.63 10.14 0.31
N ALA A 16 -60.68 9.29 -0.10
CA ALA A 16 -59.30 9.69 -0.41
C ALA A 16 -58.92 9.56 -1.91
N HIS A 17 -59.87 9.29 -2.80
CA HIS A 17 -59.69 9.47 -4.24
C HIS A 17 -59.98 10.92 -4.63
N GLN A 18 -59.26 11.88 -4.05
CA GLN A 18 -59.13 13.20 -4.66
C GLN A 18 -58.24 13.06 -5.90
N ARG A 19 -58.85 13.35 -7.06
CA ARG A 19 -58.26 13.47 -8.39
C ARG A 19 -56.85 14.08 -8.33
N MET A 20 -55.82 13.24 -8.32
CA MET A 20 -54.47 13.65 -8.70
C MET A 20 -54.50 13.89 -10.22
N LEU A 21 -54.53 15.16 -10.62
CA LEU A 21 -54.20 15.55 -11.98
C LEU A 21 -52.85 14.91 -12.34
N PRO A 22 -52.66 14.37 -13.56
CA PRO A 22 -51.36 13.82 -13.93
C PRO A 22 -50.33 14.93 -13.80
N ASN A 23 -49.34 14.74 -12.91
CA ASN A 23 -48.18 15.62 -12.84
C ASN A 23 -47.51 15.61 -14.22
N LYS A 24 -47.78 16.64 -15.03
CA LYS A 24 -47.19 16.80 -16.36
C LYS A 24 -45.78 17.33 -16.18
N TYR A 25 -44.79 16.47 -16.35
CA TYR A 25 -43.38 16.83 -16.30
C TYR A 25 -42.96 17.57 -17.60
N PRO A 26 -42.06 18.56 -17.53
CA PRO A 26 -41.52 19.20 -18.73
C PRO A 26 -40.73 18.18 -19.56
N SER A 27 -41.12 18.00 -20.83
CA SER A 27 -40.38 17.15 -21.77
C SER A 27 -39.28 17.96 -22.44
N LEU A 28 -38.02 17.61 -22.20
CA LEU A 28 -36.90 18.18 -22.95
C LEU A 28 -36.96 17.61 -24.38
N GLY A 29 -37.25 18.47 -25.36
CA GLY A 29 -37.43 18.11 -26.76
C GLY A 29 -36.13 17.69 -27.44
N VAL A 30 -35.57 16.54 -27.05
CA VAL A 30 -34.47 15.90 -27.77
C VAL A 30 -35.05 15.42 -29.10
N LYS A 31 -34.82 16.18 -30.18
CA LYS A 31 -35.42 15.97 -31.51
C LYS A 31 -35.19 14.59 -32.13
N MET A 32 -34.32 13.76 -31.53
CA MET A 32 -34.00 12.43 -32.03
C MET A 32 -34.00 11.41 -30.88
N SER A 33 -34.72 10.30 -31.06
CA SER A 33 -34.68 9.14 -30.17
C SER A 33 -33.29 8.51 -30.23
N ARG A 34 -32.39 8.91 -29.32
CA ARG A 34 -31.03 8.36 -29.15
C ARG A 34 -30.91 7.75 -27.77
N THR A 35 -30.03 6.75 -27.63
CA THR A 35 -29.61 6.21 -26.34
C THR A 35 -28.84 7.27 -25.55
N SER A 36 -29.27 7.52 -24.32
CA SER A 36 -28.53 8.34 -23.37
C SER A 36 -27.65 7.44 -22.53
N ASN A 37 -26.33 7.66 -22.64
CA ASN A 37 -25.34 6.88 -21.90
C ASN A 37 -25.15 7.41 -20.49
N VAL A 38 -25.33 8.71 -20.29
CA VAL A 38 -25.13 9.36 -19.01
C VAL A 38 -26.00 10.61 -18.88
N VAL A 39 -26.51 10.81 -17.66
CA VAL A 39 -27.20 12.04 -17.25
C VAL A 39 -26.62 12.50 -15.92
N SER A 40 -26.42 13.81 -15.78
CA SER A 40 -25.80 14.39 -14.58
C SER A 40 -26.31 15.79 -14.29
N PHE A 41 -26.85 15.98 -13.08
CA PHE A 41 -27.26 17.28 -12.57
C PHE A 41 -26.10 18.01 -11.90
N SER A 42 -26.02 19.32 -12.05
CA SER A 42 -25.08 20.13 -11.26
C SER A 42 -25.60 20.32 -9.84
N LYS A 43 -24.77 20.04 -8.83
CA LYS A 43 -25.12 20.27 -7.42
C LYS A 43 -25.17 21.76 -7.06
N ASN A 44 -24.27 22.56 -7.65
CA ASN A 44 -24.18 24.00 -7.37
C ASN A 44 -25.20 24.80 -8.18
N HIS A 45 -25.62 24.28 -9.34
CA HIS A 45 -26.58 24.91 -10.24
C HIS A 45 -27.69 23.90 -10.58
N PRO A 46 -28.68 23.68 -9.70
CA PRO A 46 -29.63 22.58 -9.80
C PRO A 46 -30.52 22.63 -11.05
N ASN A 47 -30.61 23.79 -11.71
CA ASN A 47 -31.31 23.96 -12.97
C ASN A 47 -30.53 23.38 -14.17
N LEU A 48 -29.22 23.10 -14.03
CA LEU A 48 -28.39 22.61 -15.12
C LEU A 48 -28.35 21.07 -15.17
N LEU A 49 -28.64 20.53 -16.34
CA LEU A 49 -28.60 19.10 -16.64
C LEU A 49 -27.67 18.83 -17.83
N ALA A 50 -26.67 17.98 -17.63
CA ALA A 50 -25.84 17.44 -18.70
C ALA A 50 -26.37 16.08 -19.16
N VAL A 51 -26.45 15.88 -20.48
CA VAL A 51 -26.90 14.64 -21.11
C VAL A 51 -25.85 14.22 -22.14
N GLY A 52 -25.25 13.05 -21.93
CA GLY A 52 -24.35 12.40 -22.88
C GLY A 52 -25.07 11.32 -23.68
N LEU A 53 -24.88 11.35 -24.99
CA LEU A 53 -25.53 10.48 -25.97
C LEU A 53 -24.50 9.64 -26.75
N ASP A 54 -25.02 8.66 -27.47
CA ASP A 54 -24.24 7.89 -28.44
C ASP A 54 -23.82 8.69 -29.68
N LYS A 55 -22.72 8.22 -30.29
CA LYS A 55 -22.11 8.84 -31.46
C LYS A 55 -23.05 8.83 -32.66
N VAL A 56 -23.27 9.99 -33.24
CA VAL A 56 -23.92 10.16 -34.56
C VAL A 56 -23.04 11.04 -35.44
N ARG A 57 -22.92 10.71 -36.72
CA ARG A 57 -22.08 11.45 -37.67
C ARG A 57 -22.58 12.89 -37.80
N ASN A 58 -21.64 13.83 -37.67
CA ASN A 58 -21.81 15.28 -37.78
C ASN A 58 -22.76 15.92 -36.75
N GLU A 59 -23.04 15.22 -35.65
CA GLU A 59 -23.99 15.67 -34.64
C GLU A 59 -23.31 15.79 -33.26
N PRO A 60 -23.64 16.82 -32.46
CA PRO A 60 -23.17 16.92 -31.09
C PRO A 60 -23.81 15.83 -30.23
N CYS A 61 -23.02 15.31 -29.28
CA CYS A 61 -23.40 14.18 -28.45
C CYS A 61 -23.40 14.52 -26.95
N LEU A 62 -22.90 15.70 -26.55
CA LEU A 62 -23.02 16.22 -25.19
C LEU A 62 -23.91 17.46 -25.18
N PHE A 63 -25.00 17.41 -24.44
CA PHE A 63 -25.97 18.49 -24.32
C PHE A 63 -26.04 19.01 -22.90
N VAL A 64 -26.12 20.34 -22.74
CA VAL A 64 -26.38 20.99 -21.44
C VAL A 64 -27.70 21.75 -21.52
N TRP A 65 -28.62 21.43 -20.63
CA TRP A 65 -29.96 21.98 -20.55
C TRP A 65 -30.14 22.86 -19.32
N ASP A 66 -30.93 23.92 -19.46
CA ASP A 66 -31.48 24.69 -18.33
C ASP A 66 -32.92 24.24 -18.12
N ILE A 67 -33.16 23.49 -17.07
CA ILE A 67 -34.49 22.95 -16.79
C ILE A 67 -35.46 24.10 -16.47
N SER A 68 -35.01 25.17 -15.82
CA SER A 68 -35.86 26.32 -15.51
C SER A 68 -36.41 26.97 -16.79
N ARG A 69 -35.59 27.12 -17.84
CA ARG A 69 -36.06 27.66 -19.14
C ARG A 69 -37.06 26.74 -19.84
N SER A 70 -36.94 25.43 -19.62
CA SER A 70 -37.90 24.46 -20.15
C SER A 70 -39.23 24.46 -19.38
N MET A 71 -39.21 24.82 -18.09
CA MET A 71 -40.43 25.05 -17.29
C MET A 71 -41.10 26.37 -17.66
N GLU A 72 -40.36 27.45 -17.90
CA GLU A 72 -40.89 28.77 -18.28
C GLU A 72 -41.56 28.76 -19.65
N SER A 73 -41.08 27.91 -20.57
CA SER A 73 -41.67 27.73 -21.90
C SER A 73 -42.92 26.85 -21.89
N TYR A 74 -43.23 26.25 -20.73
CA TYR A 74 -44.42 25.43 -20.51
C TYR A 74 -45.55 26.28 -19.93
N THR A 75 -46.29 27.01 -20.79
CA THR A 75 -47.55 27.65 -20.38
C THR A 75 -48.72 26.65 -20.50
N PRO A 76 -49.45 26.32 -19.42
CA PRO A 76 -50.55 25.35 -19.48
C PRO A 76 -51.80 25.83 -20.22
N THR A 77 -51.88 27.09 -20.63
CA THR A 77 -53.06 27.67 -21.30
C THR A 77 -52.63 28.79 -22.24
N GLY A 78 -53.23 28.82 -23.44
CA GLY A 78 -52.91 29.76 -24.49
C GLY A 78 -53.34 31.19 -24.18
N SER A 79 -52.52 31.95 -23.46
CA SER A 79 -52.62 33.41 -23.39
C SER A 79 -51.21 34.02 -23.36
N GLN A 80 -50.90 34.71 -24.45
CA GLN A 80 -49.68 35.50 -24.61
C GLN A 80 -49.71 36.70 -23.66
N THR A 81 -48.69 36.86 -22.82
CA THR A 81 -48.07 38.17 -22.47
C THR A 81 -46.72 37.91 -21.78
N PRO A 82 -45.62 38.60 -22.16
CA PRO A 82 -44.34 38.45 -21.49
C PRO A 82 -44.28 39.39 -20.27
N ILE A 83 -43.98 38.85 -19.08
CA ILE A 83 -43.56 39.66 -17.93
C ILE A 83 -42.03 39.66 -17.89
N THR A 84 -41.46 40.82 -18.16
CA THR A 84 -40.04 41.11 -17.94
C THR A 84 -39.76 41.15 -16.43
N ALA A 85 -39.01 40.18 -15.91
CA ALA A 85 -38.43 40.26 -14.57
C ALA A 85 -36.93 39.95 -14.65
N THR A 86 -36.15 41.01 -14.76
CA THR A 86 -34.70 41.06 -14.63
C THR A 86 -34.31 40.69 -13.19
N PHE A 87 -33.59 39.57 -13.00
CA PHE A 87 -32.90 39.29 -11.74
C PHE A 87 -31.50 39.91 -11.77
N LYS A 88 -31.31 41.01 -11.02
CA LYS A 88 -30.00 41.49 -10.59
C LYS A 88 -29.62 40.77 -9.30
N GLU A 89 -28.44 40.19 -9.32
CA GLU A 89 -27.78 39.50 -8.21
C GLU A 89 -27.46 40.48 -7.07
N ALA A 90 -27.94 40.20 -5.86
CA ALA A 90 -27.61 40.97 -4.66
C ALA A 90 -26.24 40.53 -4.13
N ARG A 91 -25.22 41.39 -4.30
CA ARG A 91 -23.97 41.33 -3.52
C ARG A 91 -23.99 42.43 -2.47
N SER A 92 -23.91 42.02 -1.21
CA SER A 92 -23.61 42.90 -0.08
C SER A 92 -22.16 43.37 -0.15
N ARG A 93 -21.91 44.67 -0.37
CA ARG A 93 -20.81 45.42 0.26
C ARG A 93 -21.20 46.89 0.44
N ILE A 94 -20.86 47.39 1.62
CA ILE A 94 -21.04 48.74 2.14
C ILE A 94 -20.07 49.71 1.44
N ASP A 95 -20.57 50.92 1.14
CA ASP A 95 -19.94 52.22 0.86
C ASP A 95 -18.87 52.32 -0.26
N THR A 96 -18.81 53.35 -1.11
CA THR A 96 -19.12 54.79 -0.95
C THR A 96 -19.29 55.45 -2.33
N THR A 97 -20.23 56.40 -2.42
CA THR A 97 -20.26 57.62 -3.26
C THR A 97 -19.64 57.62 -4.67
N ARG A 98 -20.49 57.76 -5.71
CA ARG A 98 -20.54 58.93 -6.61
C ARG A 98 -21.51 58.70 -7.79
N SER A 99 -22.46 59.63 -7.90
CA SER A 99 -23.31 59.91 -9.06
C SER A 99 -22.50 60.16 -10.34
N VAL A 100 -22.93 59.66 -11.50
CA VAL A 100 -22.99 60.41 -12.78
C VAL A 100 -23.95 59.71 -13.76
N ASP A 101 -25.04 60.41 -14.06
CA ASP A 101 -25.78 60.66 -15.30
C ASP A 101 -25.98 59.62 -16.43
N PHE A 102 -27.24 59.69 -16.87
CA PHE A 102 -27.86 59.14 -18.07
C PHE A 102 -27.18 59.62 -19.36
N PHE A 103 -26.99 58.71 -20.32
CA PHE A 103 -27.05 59.07 -21.74
C PHE A 103 -27.86 58.03 -22.51
N GLU A 104 -28.91 58.56 -23.13
CA GLU A 104 -29.89 57.93 -24.00
C GLU A 104 -29.34 57.98 -25.43
N GLU A 105 -29.27 56.84 -26.14
CA GLU A 105 -28.96 56.84 -27.57
C GLU A 105 -30.02 56.05 -28.34
N LYS A 106 -30.83 56.80 -29.09
CA LYS A 106 -31.86 56.33 -30.03
C LYS A 106 -31.22 55.74 -31.27
N GLY A 107 -31.62 54.53 -31.67
CA GLY A 107 -31.20 53.90 -32.92
C GLY A 107 -32.24 52.97 -33.52
N LYS A 108 -33.17 53.55 -34.30
CA LYS A 108 -33.86 53.04 -35.50
C LYS A 108 -34.56 51.67 -35.45
N PHE A 109 -35.90 51.77 -35.52
CA PHE A 109 -36.83 50.74 -35.98
C PHE A 109 -36.48 50.27 -37.40
N GLY A 110 -36.35 48.95 -37.57
CA GLY A 110 -36.29 48.27 -38.85
C GLY A 110 -36.88 46.86 -38.70
N GLU A 111 -38.06 46.67 -39.29
CA GLU A 111 -38.68 45.43 -39.78
C GLU A 111 -38.72 44.18 -38.87
N LEU A 112 -39.93 43.87 -38.39
CA LEU A 112 -40.31 42.59 -37.81
C LEU A 112 -40.40 41.50 -38.91
N PRO A 113 -39.72 40.35 -38.78
CA PRO A 113 -40.10 39.16 -39.53
C PRO A 113 -41.22 38.43 -38.78
N ALA A 114 -42.30 38.18 -39.50
CA ALA A 114 -43.40 37.30 -39.12
C ALA A 114 -42.90 35.87 -38.86
N GLY A 115 -43.34 35.27 -37.75
CA GLY A 115 -43.12 33.85 -37.43
C GLY A 115 -43.08 33.56 -35.93
N LEU A 116 -44.21 33.64 -35.24
CA LEU A 116 -44.40 32.96 -33.96
C LEU A 116 -44.42 31.44 -34.19
N ALA A 117 -43.25 30.84 -34.40
CA ALA A 117 -43.04 29.44 -34.05
C ALA A 117 -42.78 29.42 -32.55
N SER A 118 -43.52 28.61 -31.79
CA SER A 118 -43.21 28.27 -30.40
C SER A 118 -41.72 27.98 -30.29
N ARG A 119 -40.96 28.87 -29.63
CA ARG A 119 -39.52 28.71 -29.44
C ARG A 119 -39.32 27.47 -28.57
N GLU A 120 -39.16 26.30 -29.18
CA GLU A 120 -38.64 25.14 -28.50
C GLU A 120 -37.30 25.55 -27.89
N VAL A 121 -37.24 25.60 -26.56
CA VAL A 121 -36.01 25.93 -25.85
C VAL A 121 -35.05 24.77 -26.04
N GLY A 122 -34.13 24.95 -26.98
CA GLY A 122 -33.03 24.04 -27.21
C GLY A 122 -32.02 24.04 -26.05
N PRO A 123 -31.05 23.12 -26.07
CA PRO A 123 -29.99 23.05 -25.08
C PRO A 123 -29.14 24.34 -25.09
N ILE A 124 -28.68 24.76 -23.92
CA ILE A 124 -27.85 25.98 -23.73
C ILE A 124 -26.49 25.81 -24.42
N ARG A 125 -25.92 24.62 -24.31
CA ARG A 125 -24.61 24.28 -24.88
C ARG A 125 -24.65 22.89 -25.50
N GLN A 126 -23.85 22.72 -26.55
CA GLN A 126 -23.71 21.47 -27.29
C GLN A 126 -22.22 21.24 -27.58
N TYR A 127 -21.72 20.05 -27.29
CA TYR A 127 -20.32 19.69 -27.49
C TYR A 127 -20.18 18.29 -28.10
N GLY A 128 -18.98 17.97 -28.58
CA GLY A 128 -18.61 16.63 -29.00
C GLY A 128 -19.28 16.17 -30.29
N SER A 129 -18.90 16.78 -31.41
CA SER A 129 -19.41 16.37 -32.73
C SER A 129 -18.88 14.98 -33.08
N SER A 130 -19.78 14.03 -33.34
CA SER A 130 -19.43 12.64 -33.70
C SER A 130 -18.59 11.89 -32.67
N GLU A 131 -18.73 12.22 -31.39
CA GLU A 131 -17.99 11.59 -30.30
C GLU A 131 -18.95 10.94 -29.30
N VAL A 132 -18.75 9.66 -28.99
CA VAL A 132 -19.54 9.01 -27.94
C VAL A 132 -19.22 9.63 -26.58
N ILE A 133 -20.25 9.90 -25.78
CA ILE A 133 -20.09 10.33 -24.39
C ILE A 133 -20.28 9.11 -23.49
N SER A 134 -19.23 8.74 -22.77
CA SER A 134 -19.17 7.54 -21.93
C SER A 134 -19.45 7.83 -20.46
N SER A 135 -19.13 9.04 -19.99
CA SER A 135 -19.46 9.50 -18.63
C SER A 135 -19.40 11.02 -18.55
N CYS A 136 -20.08 11.61 -17.57
CA CYS A 136 -19.98 13.04 -17.28
C CYS A 136 -20.22 13.35 -15.79
N ALA A 137 -19.59 14.40 -15.29
CA ALA A 137 -19.73 14.89 -13.92
C ALA A 137 -19.51 16.40 -13.82
N TRP A 138 -20.24 17.05 -12.92
CA TRP A 138 -20.14 18.48 -12.63
C TRP A 138 -19.22 18.75 -11.44
N SER A 139 -18.34 19.74 -11.56
CA SER A 139 -17.52 20.19 -10.43
C SER A 139 -18.39 20.74 -9.30
N GLU A 140 -18.04 20.37 -8.07
CA GLU A 140 -18.73 20.79 -6.84
C GLU A 140 -18.08 22.01 -6.19
N HIS A 141 -16.87 22.39 -6.62
CA HIS A 141 -16.07 23.40 -5.92
C HIS A 141 -16.07 24.77 -6.58
N ALA A 142 -16.21 24.81 -7.91
CA ALA A 142 -16.21 26.06 -8.63
C ALA A 142 -17.58 26.73 -8.55
N SER A 143 -17.59 28.06 -8.34
CA SER A 143 -18.77 28.89 -8.63
C SER A 143 -19.07 28.91 -10.12
N ALA A 144 -18.07 28.58 -10.94
CA ALA A 144 -18.22 28.28 -12.35
C ALA A 144 -18.88 26.91 -12.56
N PRO A 145 -19.84 26.76 -13.49
CA PRO A 145 -20.36 25.47 -13.86
C PRO A 145 -19.36 24.74 -14.78
N ILE A 146 -18.42 24.05 -14.16
CA ILE A 146 -17.41 23.24 -14.86
C ILE A 146 -17.96 21.83 -15.05
N LEU A 147 -18.00 21.38 -16.31
CA LEU A 147 -18.48 20.07 -16.73
C LEU A 147 -17.31 19.22 -17.24
N MET A 148 -17.23 17.99 -16.76
CA MET A 148 -16.25 16.99 -17.21
C MET A 148 -16.96 15.89 -17.99
N ALA A 149 -16.37 15.45 -19.10
CA ALA A 149 -16.91 14.38 -19.92
C ALA A 149 -15.84 13.44 -20.47
N GLY A 150 -16.11 12.13 -20.41
CA GLY A 150 -15.34 11.11 -21.10
C GLY A 150 -15.83 10.93 -22.53
N MET A 151 -15.01 11.30 -23.50
CA MET A 151 -15.38 11.45 -24.91
C MET A 151 -14.54 10.56 -25.83
N ALA A 152 -15.18 10.04 -26.88
CA ALA A 152 -14.54 9.28 -27.97
C ALA A 152 -13.72 8.05 -27.53
N ASN A 153 -13.93 7.56 -26.30
CA ASN A 153 -13.15 6.50 -25.66
C ASN A 153 -11.64 6.77 -25.56
N LYS A 154 -11.22 8.03 -25.68
CA LYS A 154 -9.81 8.43 -25.76
C LYS A 154 -9.49 9.71 -25.01
N TYR A 155 -10.49 10.50 -24.65
CA TYR A 155 -10.27 11.81 -24.05
C TYR A 155 -11.15 12.00 -22.81
N LEU A 156 -10.58 12.54 -21.74
CA LEU A 156 -11.36 13.29 -20.76
C LEU A 156 -11.27 14.77 -21.15
N ARG A 157 -12.41 15.46 -21.18
CA ARG A 157 -12.46 16.89 -21.46
C ARG A 157 -13.19 17.65 -20.38
N VAL A 158 -12.70 18.86 -20.09
CA VAL A 158 -13.25 19.76 -19.08
C VAL A 158 -13.69 21.05 -19.76
N TYR A 159 -14.94 21.41 -19.56
CA TYR A 159 -15.64 22.54 -20.15
C TYR A 159 -16.05 23.51 -19.05
N ASP A 160 -15.72 24.80 -19.17
CA ASP A 160 -16.46 25.85 -18.45
C ASP A 160 -17.63 26.26 -19.34
N ILE A 161 -18.86 25.98 -18.94
CA ILE A 161 -20.02 26.21 -19.82
C ILE A 161 -20.30 27.70 -20.08
N ARG A 162 -19.70 28.59 -19.29
CA ARG A 162 -19.86 30.04 -19.44
C ARG A 162 -18.94 30.59 -20.52
N ALA A 163 -17.81 29.93 -20.78
CA ALA A 163 -16.80 30.39 -21.73
C ALA A 163 -16.83 29.54 -23.00
N ASP A 164 -16.71 30.19 -24.16
CA ASP A 164 -16.51 29.52 -25.44
C ASP A 164 -15.02 29.30 -25.72
N SER A 165 -14.31 28.77 -24.72
CA SER A 165 -12.88 28.42 -24.81
C SER A 165 -12.69 26.97 -25.20
N ASN A 166 -11.53 26.66 -25.80
CA ASN A 166 -11.12 25.28 -26.03
C ASN A 166 -11.11 24.49 -24.70
N PRO A 167 -11.67 23.28 -24.66
CA PRO A 167 -11.71 22.49 -23.43
C PRO A 167 -10.31 22.01 -23.05
N LEU A 168 -10.06 21.91 -21.74
CA LEU A 168 -8.88 21.20 -21.25
C LEU A 168 -9.04 19.70 -21.56
N GLN A 169 -8.02 19.09 -22.16
CA GLN A 169 -8.09 17.72 -22.68
C GLN A 169 -6.99 16.82 -22.09
N PHE A 170 -7.37 15.64 -21.60
CA PHE A 170 -6.48 14.57 -21.15
C PHE A 170 -6.56 13.41 -22.14
N SER A 171 -5.43 12.98 -22.69
CA SER A 171 -5.38 11.81 -23.58
C SER A 171 -5.33 10.52 -22.74
N THR A 172 -6.44 9.78 -22.67
CA THR A 172 -6.55 8.59 -21.82
C THR A 172 -7.66 7.63 -22.24
N LYS A 173 -7.44 6.34 -22.02
CA LYS A 173 -8.48 5.30 -22.14
C LYS A 173 -9.40 5.24 -20.91
N ALA A 174 -9.04 5.93 -19.82
CA ALA A 174 -9.83 5.96 -18.59
C ALA A 174 -10.92 7.03 -18.68
N VAL A 175 -11.96 6.76 -19.47
CA VAL A 175 -13.04 7.72 -19.75
C VAL A 175 -14.36 7.39 -19.05
N TYR A 176 -14.44 6.23 -18.39
CA TYR A 176 -15.67 5.73 -17.80
C TYR A 176 -15.83 6.19 -16.34
N GLY A 177 -17.10 6.33 -15.92
CA GLY A 177 -17.54 6.71 -14.58
C GLY A 177 -16.78 7.87 -13.93
N THR A 178 -16.63 8.98 -14.65
CA THR A 178 -15.99 10.19 -14.11
C THR A 178 -16.67 10.63 -12.81
N THR A 179 -15.88 10.84 -11.76
CA THR A 179 -16.31 11.34 -10.45
C THR A 179 -15.31 12.37 -9.93
N ILE A 180 -15.78 13.35 -9.19
CA ILE A 180 -14.97 14.49 -8.71
C ILE A 180 -14.78 14.36 -7.21
N ASP A 181 -13.59 14.72 -6.72
CA ASP A 181 -13.30 14.69 -5.29
C ASP A 181 -14.08 15.82 -4.58
N PRO A 182 -14.98 15.52 -3.62
CA PRO A 182 -15.75 16.54 -2.90
C PRO A 182 -14.91 17.43 -1.97
N PHE A 183 -13.64 17.09 -1.73
CA PHE A 183 -12.75 17.83 -0.83
C PHE A 183 -11.59 18.52 -1.55
N ASN A 184 -11.29 18.15 -2.81
CA ASN A 184 -10.22 18.76 -3.59
C ASN A 184 -10.73 19.23 -4.97
N PRO A 185 -10.76 20.55 -5.24
CA PRO A 185 -11.29 21.12 -6.49
C PRO A 185 -10.57 20.66 -7.74
N TYR A 186 -9.31 20.28 -7.61
CA TYR A 186 -8.49 19.93 -8.75
C TYR A 186 -8.48 18.43 -9.05
N ARG A 187 -9.07 17.61 -8.19
CA ARG A 187 -8.98 16.14 -8.29
C ARG A 187 -10.24 15.50 -8.85
N LEU A 188 -10.02 14.54 -9.73
CA LEU A 188 -11.07 13.68 -10.27
C LEU A 188 -10.58 12.24 -10.40
N ALA A 189 -11.50 11.29 -10.51
CA ALA A 189 -11.20 9.90 -10.81
C ALA A 189 -12.07 9.41 -11.98
N SER A 190 -11.50 8.49 -12.76
CA SER A 190 -12.15 7.80 -13.86
C SER A 190 -11.54 6.40 -14.01
N TYR A 191 -12.14 5.53 -14.81
CA TYR A 191 -11.60 4.19 -15.03
C TYR A 191 -11.60 3.77 -16.50
N THR A 192 -10.71 2.83 -16.83
CA THR A 192 -10.60 2.20 -18.16
C THR A 192 -11.61 1.06 -18.32
N GLU A 193 -11.88 0.64 -19.55
CA GLU A 193 -12.68 -0.56 -19.82
C GLU A 193 -12.13 -1.82 -19.12
N GLU A 194 -10.81 -1.90 -18.97
CA GLU A 194 -10.10 -2.97 -18.25
C GLU A 194 -10.22 -2.89 -16.72
N GLY A 195 -10.92 -1.89 -16.18
CA GLY A 195 -11.14 -1.69 -14.75
C GLY A 195 -10.03 -0.96 -14.00
N ILE A 196 -9.02 -0.42 -14.70
CA ILE A 196 -7.95 0.37 -14.07
C ILE A 196 -8.50 1.75 -13.72
N ILE A 197 -8.47 2.12 -12.44
CA ILE A 197 -8.92 3.43 -11.97
C ILE A 197 -7.74 4.40 -12.00
N LYS A 198 -7.94 5.59 -12.54
CA LYS A 198 -6.95 6.67 -12.60
C LYS A 198 -7.51 7.90 -11.91
N VAL A 199 -6.67 8.53 -11.09
CA VAL A 199 -6.93 9.80 -10.43
C VAL A 199 -6.11 10.87 -11.13
N TRP A 200 -6.75 11.99 -11.47
CA TRP A 200 -6.17 13.08 -12.23
C TRP A 200 -6.20 14.37 -11.42
N ASP A 201 -5.25 15.25 -11.71
CA ASP A 201 -5.25 16.64 -11.23
C ASP A 201 -5.44 17.54 -12.44
N ILE A 202 -6.46 18.41 -12.44
CA ILE A 202 -6.75 19.25 -13.60
C ILE A 202 -5.67 20.26 -13.92
N ARG A 203 -4.78 20.56 -12.98
CA ARG A 203 -3.63 21.43 -13.18
C ARG A 203 -2.51 20.68 -13.94
N LYS A 204 -2.52 19.34 -13.93
CA LYS A 204 -1.55 18.47 -14.60
C LYS A 204 -2.23 17.53 -15.59
N HIS A 205 -2.32 17.95 -16.85
CA HIS A 205 -3.09 17.27 -17.89
C HIS A 205 -2.30 16.24 -18.74
N THR A 206 -1.03 15.99 -18.43
CA THR A 206 -0.21 15.02 -19.16
C THR A 206 -0.42 13.58 -18.69
N ASP A 207 -0.43 13.38 -17.37
CA ASP A 207 -0.42 12.05 -16.75
C ASP A 207 -1.35 11.98 -15.54
N ALA A 208 -1.89 10.79 -15.28
CA ALA A 208 -2.62 10.52 -14.05
C ALA A 208 -1.68 10.63 -12.84
N VAL A 209 -2.19 11.22 -11.75
CA VAL A 209 -1.42 11.45 -10.53
C VAL A 209 -1.34 10.18 -9.68
N LEU A 210 -2.39 9.35 -9.72
CA LEU A 210 -2.43 8.04 -9.06
C LEU A 210 -3.16 7.03 -9.95
N THR A 211 -2.66 5.80 -10.01
CA THR A 211 -3.30 4.68 -10.70
C THR A 211 -3.60 3.58 -9.69
N LEU A 212 -4.86 3.16 -9.60
CA LEU A 212 -5.34 2.12 -8.71
C LEU A 212 -5.77 0.91 -9.56
N ASN A 213 -5.12 -0.22 -9.29
CA ASN A 213 -5.39 -1.47 -10.00
C ASN A 213 -6.21 -2.40 -9.09
N PRO A 214 -7.47 -2.73 -9.43
CA PRO A 214 -8.20 -3.79 -8.74
C PRO A 214 -7.48 -5.14 -8.95
N GLU A 215 -7.47 -5.98 -7.91
CA GLU A 215 -6.81 -7.30 -7.92
C GLU A 215 -7.37 -8.24 -9.00
N THR A 216 -8.66 -8.09 -9.32
CA THR A 216 -9.34 -8.83 -10.38
C THR A 216 -9.50 -7.94 -11.61
N LYS A 217 -9.00 -8.43 -12.76
CA LYS A 217 -9.19 -7.79 -14.07
C LYS A 217 -10.63 -8.00 -14.55
N ASN A 218 -11.56 -7.33 -13.90
CA ASN A 218 -13.00 -7.46 -14.14
C ASN A 218 -13.58 -6.11 -14.54
N ASN A 219 -14.70 -6.14 -15.28
CA ASN A 219 -15.40 -4.95 -15.74
C ASN A 219 -15.91 -4.13 -14.53
N LEU A 220 -15.29 -2.98 -14.30
CA LEU A 220 -15.70 -2.07 -13.25
C LEU A 220 -17.04 -1.42 -13.63
N SER A 221 -18.02 -1.44 -12.72
CA SER A 221 -19.36 -0.92 -12.99
C SER A 221 -19.54 0.52 -12.52
N LYS A 222 -18.93 0.91 -11.38
CA LYS A 222 -19.10 2.24 -10.81
C LYS A 222 -17.96 2.61 -9.87
N ILE A 223 -17.61 3.90 -9.85
CA ILE A 223 -16.74 4.52 -8.83
C ILE A 223 -17.41 5.77 -8.27
N VAL A 224 -17.22 6.04 -6.98
CA VAL A 224 -17.79 7.22 -6.30
C VAL A 224 -16.84 7.65 -5.18
N PHE A 225 -16.50 8.94 -5.10
CA PHE A 225 -15.82 9.50 -3.93
C PHE A 225 -16.78 9.65 -2.75
N SER A 226 -16.25 9.46 -1.54
CA SER A 226 -17.01 9.73 -0.33
C SER A 226 -17.30 11.22 -0.20
N PRO A 227 -18.57 11.65 -0.04
CA PRO A 227 -18.91 13.05 0.19
C PRO A 227 -18.59 13.50 1.62
N THR A 228 -18.14 12.59 2.49
CA THR A 228 -18.08 12.82 3.93
C THR A 228 -16.75 12.44 4.57
N GLN A 229 -15.87 11.79 3.82
CA GLN A 229 -14.50 11.46 4.21
C GLN A 229 -13.54 11.87 3.08
N PRO A 230 -12.57 12.74 3.35
CA PRO A 230 -11.54 13.05 2.37
C PRO A 230 -10.72 11.81 2.06
N GLY A 231 -10.34 11.64 0.80
CA GLY A 231 -9.46 10.55 0.37
C GLY A 231 -10.11 9.16 0.25
N LEU A 232 -11.38 8.97 0.64
CA LEU A 232 -12.06 7.68 0.47
C LEU A 232 -12.73 7.59 -0.90
N LEU A 233 -12.30 6.65 -1.73
CA LEU A 233 -12.92 6.31 -3.01
C LEU A 233 -13.48 4.88 -2.93
N ALA A 234 -14.74 4.68 -3.32
CA ALA A 234 -15.33 3.35 -3.43
C ALA A 234 -15.45 2.94 -4.90
N SER A 235 -15.27 1.65 -5.17
CA SER A 235 -15.46 1.08 -6.49
C SER A 235 -16.21 -0.25 -6.43
N LEU A 236 -17.06 -0.48 -7.42
CA LEU A 236 -17.83 -1.71 -7.58
C LEU A 236 -17.46 -2.37 -8.91
N THR A 237 -17.22 -3.67 -8.82
CA THR A 237 -16.98 -4.54 -9.96
C THR A 237 -18.26 -5.28 -10.31
N LYS A 238 -18.52 -5.50 -11.60
CA LYS A 238 -19.72 -6.23 -12.05
C LYS A 238 -19.77 -7.63 -11.42
N ASP A 239 -20.97 -8.04 -11.01
CA ASP A 239 -21.28 -9.38 -10.47
C ASP A 239 -20.54 -9.74 -9.17
N THR A 240 -20.05 -8.74 -8.42
CA THR A 240 -19.37 -8.96 -7.14
C THR A 240 -20.28 -8.73 -5.94
N VAL A 241 -20.05 -9.53 -4.89
CA VAL A 241 -20.76 -9.44 -3.59
C VAL A 241 -20.06 -8.51 -2.59
N GLN A 242 -18.94 -7.91 -2.98
CA GLN A 242 -18.13 -7.01 -2.15
C GLN A 242 -17.81 -5.74 -2.94
N MET A 243 -17.80 -4.61 -2.24
CA MET A 243 -17.32 -3.34 -2.79
C MET A 243 -15.88 -3.11 -2.34
N HIS A 244 -15.08 -2.49 -3.19
CA HIS A 244 -13.71 -2.10 -2.88
C HIS A 244 -13.67 -0.66 -2.36
N LEU A 245 -12.83 -0.42 -1.36
CA LEU A 245 -12.61 0.86 -0.70
C LEU A 245 -11.12 1.21 -0.79
N TRP A 246 -10.84 2.36 -1.38
CA TRP A 246 -9.52 2.91 -1.62
C TRP A 246 -9.33 4.13 -0.73
N ASP A 247 -8.35 4.06 0.16
CA ASP A 247 -8.00 5.13 1.08
C ASP A 247 -6.78 5.87 0.53
N ILE A 248 -6.98 7.10 0.07
CA ILE A 248 -6.00 7.94 -0.61
C ILE A 248 -5.58 9.04 0.36
N GLN A 249 -4.29 9.10 0.67
CA GLN A 249 -3.73 10.11 1.55
C GLN A 249 -2.88 11.11 0.76
N GLU A 250 -3.01 12.39 1.10
CA GLU A 250 -2.13 13.43 0.57
C GLU A 250 -0.75 13.34 1.21
N THR A 251 0.29 13.39 0.39
CA THR A 251 1.67 13.53 0.86
C THR A 251 2.28 14.81 0.32
N CYS A 252 3.04 15.52 1.14
CA CYS A 252 3.83 16.66 0.67
C CYS A 252 5.13 16.14 0.05
N SER A 253 5.46 16.57 -1.17
CA SER A 253 6.80 16.36 -1.70
C SER A 253 7.81 17.09 -0.83
N LEU A 254 8.85 16.40 -0.35
CA LEU A 254 9.94 17.02 0.42
C LEU A 254 10.63 18.17 -0.35
N GLN A 255 10.55 18.18 -1.68
CA GLN A 255 11.11 19.26 -2.51
C GLN A 255 10.35 20.58 -2.36
N SER A 256 9.03 20.51 -2.17
CA SER A 256 8.15 21.67 -2.04
C SER A 256 8.32 22.34 -0.66
N VAL A 257 8.47 21.53 0.40
CA VAL A 257 8.78 22.03 1.76
C VAL A 257 10.12 22.78 1.80
N VAL A 258 11.14 22.29 1.08
CA VAL A 258 12.45 22.95 1.02
C VAL A 258 12.44 24.24 0.19
N HIS A 259 11.59 24.34 -0.84
CA HIS A 259 11.42 25.57 -1.63
C HIS A 259 10.59 26.63 -0.90
N SER A 260 9.54 26.21 -0.18
CA SER A 260 8.65 27.09 0.59
C SER A 260 9.40 27.83 1.72
N VAL A 261 10.48 27.24 2.26
CA VAL A 261 11.37 27.90 3.25
C VAL A 261 12.21 29.04 2.65
N LYS A 262 12.46 29.05 1.33
CA LYS A 262 13.28 30.07 0.64
C LYS A 262 12.46 31.13 -0.09
N GLN A 263 11.21 30.85 -0.45
CA GLN A 263 10.35 31.80 -1.13
C GLN A 263 9.02 31.92 -0.39
N LYS A 264 8.78 33.11 0.18
CA LYS A 264 7.50 33.56 0.74
C LYS A 264 6.45 33.74 -0.37
N ARG A 265 6.21 32.71 -1.18
CA ARG A 265 5.11 32.64 -2.15
C ARG A 265 4.27 31.41 -1.85
N VAL A 266 2.98 31.66 -1.65
CA VAL A 266 1.95 30.64 -1.51
C VAL A 266 1.64 30.10 -2.90
N ASP A 267 2.57 29.37 -3.51
CA ASP A 267 2.19 28.44 -4.56
C ASP A 267 1.59 27.24 -3.84
N GLU A 268 0.28 26.99 -4.02
CA GLU A 268 -0.41 25.85 -3.42
C GLU A 268 0.35 24.56 -3.75
N ASP A 269 1.09 24.05 -2.76
CA ASP A 269 1.93 22.88 -2.89
C ASP A 269 1.14 21.75 -3.55
N LEU A 270 1.60 21.28 -4.72
CA LEU A 270 1.04 20.10 -5.38
C LEU A 270 1.21 18.89 -4.45
N SER A 271 0.16 18.59 -3.69
CA SER A 271 0.09 17.40 -2.87
C SER A 271 0.07 16.17 -3.76
N ILE A 272 0.88 15.17 -3.41
CA ILE A 272 0.99 13.92 -4.16
C ILE A 272 0.08 12.90 -3.47
N PRO A 273 -1.06 12.51 -4.07
CA PRO A 273 -1.91 11.45 -3.54
C PRO A 273 -1.21 10.10 -3.61
N VAL A 274 -1.23 9.37 -2.50
CA VAL A 274 -0.70 8.02 -2.40
C VAL A 274 -1.81 7.10 -1.88
N LEU A 275 -1.91 5.89 -2.45
CA LEU A 275 -2.78 4.86 -1.92
C LEU A 275 -2.23 4.38 -0.57
N TRP A 276 -2.98 4.66 0.49
CA TRP A 276 -2.62 4.28 1.86
C TRP A 276 -3.13 2.88 2.22
N LYS A 277 -4.42 2.61 1.96
CA LYS A 277 -5.05 1.31 2.25
C LYS A 277 -6.01 0.91 1.15
N ASN A 278 -6.06 -0.40 0.88
CA ASN A 278 -7.07 -1.04 0.06
C ASN A 278 -7.87 -2.01 0.94
N ARG A 279 -9.19 -1.89 0.94
CA ARG A 279 -10.11 -2.66 1.80
C ARG A 279 -11.30 -3.15 0.98
N LYS A 280 -11.90 -4.26 1.38
CA LYS A 280 -13.18 -4.75 0.83
C LYS A 280 -14.26 -4.64 1.90
N THR A 281 -15.50 -4.36 1.50
CA THR A 281 -16.64 -4.42 2.43
C THR A 281 -16.92 -5.85 2.84
N ARG A 282 -17.76 -6.02 3.88
CA ARG A 282 -18.33 -7.33 4.20
C ARG A 282 -19.01 -7.91 2.96
N SER A 283 -18.87 -9.22 2.75
CA SER A 283 -19.60 -9.92 1.69
C SER A 283 -21.09 -9.81 1.92
N SER A 284 -21.82 -9.38 0.90
CA SER A 284 -23.27 -9.54 0.86
C SER A 284 -23.66 -10.96 0.45
N THR A 285 -24.93 -11.28 0.64
CA THR A 285 -25.56 -12.52 0.18
C THR A 285 -25.77 -12.53 -1.34
N LYS A 286 -25.84 -11.36 -1.97
CA LYS A 286 -26.19 -11.19 -3.39
C LYS A 286 -25.22 -10.21 -4.09
N PRO A 287 -25.01 -10.34 -5.40
CA PRO A 287 -24.16 -9.41 -6.14
C PRO A 287 -24.81 -8.03 -6.23
N PHE A 288 -23.98 -6.99 -6.21
CA PHE A 288 -24.42 -5.60 -6.33
C PHE A 288 -24.52 -5.16 -7.80
N ALA A 289 -25.60 -4.47 -8.14
CA ALA A 289 -25.79 -3.79 -9.42
C ALA A 289 -25.24 -2.35 -9.38
N SER A 290 -25.45 -1.62 -8.28
CA SER A 290 -24.96 -0.26 -8.10
C SER A 290 -24.81 0.07 -6.62
N PHE A 291 -24.14 1.18 -6.32
CA PHE A 291 -24.03 1.69 -4.96
C PHE A 291 -23.94 3.22 -4.92
N THR A 292 -24.17 3.80 -3.75
CA THR A 292 -23.90 5.21 -3.46
C THR A 292 -23.55 5.40 -1.98
N PHE A 293 -22.81 6.47 -1.67
CA PHE A 293 -22.64 6.90 -0.29
C PHE A 293 -23.93 7.54 0.22
N ILE A 294 -24.31 7.21 1.46
CA ILE A 294 -25.38 7.91 2.16
C ILE A 294 -24.83 9.26 2.63
N PRO A 295 -25.41 10.40 2.21
CA PRO A 295 -25.02 11.72 2.71
C PRO A 295 -25.25 11.76 4.22
N LYS A 296 -24.29 12.30 4.99
CA LYS A 296 -24.41 12.41 6.45
C LYS A 296 -25.67 13.23 6.81
N LEU A 297 -26.57 12.64 7.61
CA LEU A 297 -27.65 13.38 8.26
C LEU A 297 -27.24 13.89 9.66
N ASP A 298 -26.39 13.15 10.40
CA ASP A 298 -26.00 13.50 11.78
C ASP A 298 -24.50 13.31 12.08
N PRO A 299 -23.90 14.13 12.96
CA PRO A 299 -22.56 13.93 13.47
C PRO A 299 -22.50 12.71 14.42
N GLY A 300 -22.19 11.53 13.89
CA GLY A 300 -21.94 10.33 14.67
C GLY A 300 -22.42 9.03 14.04
N THR A 301 -23.24 9.10 13.00
CA THR A 301 -23.67 7.93 12.24
C THR A 301 -22.47 7.36 11.47
N PRO A 302 -22.22 6.03 11.52
CA PRO A 302 -21.13 5.45 10.76
C PRO A 302 -21.36 5.67 9.26
N HIS A 303 -20.27 5.85 8.51
CA HIS A 303 -20.34 5.89 7.05
C HIS A 303 -20.99 4.61 6.54
N ARG A 304 -22.08 4.77 5.80
CA ARG A 304 -22.85 3.69 5.20
C ARG A 304 -22.90 3.90 3.70
N LEU A 305 -22.77 2.79 2.98
CA LEU A 305 -23.08 2.71 1.57
C LEU A 305 -24.49 2.15 1.45
N LEU A 306 -25.25 2.68 0.50
CA LEU A 306 -26.47 2.04 0.04
C LEU A 306 -26.12 1.27 -1.23
N GLY A 307 -26.14 -0.06 -1.14
CA GLY A 307 -26.00 -0.97 -2.26
C GLY A 307 -27.37 -1.36 -2.81
N VAL A 308 -27.48 -1.46 -4.13
CA VAL A 308 -28.62 -2.05 -4.83
C VAL A 308 -28.16 -3.36 -5.42
N HIS A 309 -28.86 -4.44 -5.12
CA HIS A 309 -28.59 -5.76 -5.68
C HIS A 309 -29.15 -5.90 -7.09
N THR A 310 -28.70 -6.93 -7.82
CA THR A 310 -29.19 -7.24 -9.18
C THR A 310 -30.68 -7.60 -9.23
N ASP A 311 -31.27 -7.98 -8.11
CA ASP A 311 -32.71 -8.27 -7.97
C ASP A 311 -33.55 -7.04 -7.57
N GLY A 312 -32.91 -5.87 -7.42
CA GLY A 312 -33.56 -4.63 -7.01
C GLY A 312 -33.71 -4.44 -5.49
N SER A 313 -33.25 -5.38 -4.66
CA SER A 313 -33.22 -5.19 -3.21
C SER A 313 -32.13 -4.20 -2.76
N PHE A 314 -32.38 -3.49 -1.67
CA PHE A 314 -31.46 -2.49 -1.12
C PHE A 314 -30.78 -3.01 0.16
N GLU A 315 -29.48 -2.80 0.29
CA GLU A 315 -28.72 -3.13 1.49
C GLU A 315 -27.90 -1.93 1.97
N ALA A 316 -28.00 -1.63 3.27
CA ALA A 316 -27.15 -0.63 3.92
C ALA A 316 -25.84 -1.29 4.39
N VAL A 317 -24.77 -1.12 3.63
CA VAL A 317 -23.45 -1.68 3.93
C VAL A 317 -22.68 -0.73 4.84
N LYS A 318 -22.35 -1.19 6.05
CA LYS A 318 -21.57 -0.41 7.03
C LYS A 318 -20.08 -0.42 6.66
N ILE A 319 -19.48 0.77 6.59
CA ILE A 319 -18.02 0.90 6.42
C ILE A 319 -17.37 0.85 7.81
N GLU A 320 -16.69 -0.26 8.08
CA GLU A 320 -15.86 -0.41 9.29
C GLU A 320 -14.51 0.27 9.10
N GLU A 321 -14.21 1.18 10.02
CA GLU A 321 -12.87 1.75 10.14
C GLU A 321 -12.04 0.90 11.09
N ALA A 322 -10.81 0.62 10.68
CA ALA A 322 -9.83 0.03 11.57
C ALA A 322 -9.52 1.04 12.67
N SER A 323 -10.04 0.80 13.87
CA SER A 323 -9.69 1.56 15.06
C SER A 323 -8.28 1.15 15.49
N GLN A 324 -7.38 2.11 15.69
CA GLN A 324 -6.08 1.80 16.26
C GLN A 324 -6.26 1.68 17.77
N MET A 325 -5.84 0.55 18.33
CA MET A 325 -5.90 0.32 19.77
C MET A 325 -4.50 0.04 20.29
N THR A 326 -4.15 0.65 21.41
CA THR A 326 -2.92 0.40 22.13
C THR A 326 -3.24 0.08 23.59
N TRP A 327 -2.62 -0.96 24.11
CA TRP A 327 -2.74 -1.33 25.52
C TRP A 327 -1.69 -0.59 26.32
N GLN A 328 -2.12 0.06 27.39
CA GLN A 328 -1.21 0.53 28.42
C GLN A 328 -0.68 -0.69 29.20
N PRO A 329 0.62 -0.74 29.52
CA PRO A 329 1.20 -1.85 30.28
C PRO A 329 0.55 -2.13 31.64
N THR A 330 -0.20 -1.17 32.19
CA THR A 330 -0.93 -1.26 33.47
C THR A 330 -2.35 -1.83 33.32
N GLY A 331 -2.78 -2.21 32.12
CA GLY A 331 -4.12 -2.78 31.86
C GLY A 331 -5.14 -1.79 31.30
N GLY A 332 -4.76 -0.52 31.12
CA GLY A 332 -5.56 0.43 30.35
C GLY A 332 -5.52 0.14 28.87
N MET A 333 -6.46 0.69 28.12
CA MET A 333 -6.50 0.64 26.67
C MET A 333 -6.87 2.00 26.12
N VAL A 334 -6.10 2.49 25.14
CA VAL A 334 -6.49 3.67 24.36
C VAL A 334 -6.84 3.20 22.96
N MET A 335 -8.07 3.49 22.52
CA MET A 335 -8.55 3.21 21.18
C MET A 335 -8.85 4.54 20.48
N THR A 336 -8.38 4.68 19.24
CA THR A 336 -8.78 5.77 18.36
C THR A 336 -10.17 5.43 17.81
N GLY A 337 -11.16 6.24 18.19
CA GLY A 337 -12.52 6.16 17.67
C GLY A 337 -12.85 7.39 16.82
N ARG A 338 -13.92 7.32 16.02
CA ARG A 338 -14.39 8.44 15.17
C ARG A 338 -14.75 9.71 15.95
N LYS A 339 -15.03 9.61 17.24
CA LYS A 339 -15.36 10.73 18.14
C LYS A 339 -14.16 11.21 19.00
N GLY A 340 -12.96 10.69 18.75
CA GLY A 340 -11.75 11.01 19.51
C GLY A 340 -11.09 9.77 20.13
N LEU A 341 -10.17 10.00 21.05
CA LEU A 341 -9.49 8.95 21.78
C LEU A 341 -10.42 8.41 22.89
N MET A 342 -10.74 7.13 22.83
CA MET A 342 -11.40 6.42 23.91
C MET A 342 -10.32 5.79 24.79
N ALA A 343 -10.14 6.30 26.00
CA ALA A 343 -9.24 5.71 26.98
C ALA A 343 -10.07 4.93 28.01
N CYS A 344 -9.84 3.63 28.09
CA CYS A 344 -10.23 2.80 29.21
C CYS A 344 -9.04 2.78 30.18
N GLN A 345 -9.17 3.41 31.34
CA GLN A 345 -8.16 3.29 32.39
C GLN A 345 -8.36 1.95 33.12
N PRO A 346 -7.28 1.26 33.51
CA PRO A 346 -7.42 0.19 34.49
C PRO A 346 -7.89 0.87 35.79
N ALA A 347 -8.97 0.38 36.40
CA ALA A 347 -9.41 0.86 37.71
C ALA A 347 -8.17 1.01 38.60
N SER A 348 -7.88 2.25 39.00
CA SER A 348 -6.62 2.52 39.66
C SER A 348 -6.65 1.83 41.03
N LEU A 349 -5.48 1.44 41.54
CA LEU A 349 -5.35 0.98 42.92
C LEU A 349 -5.83 2.05 43.94
N MET A 350 -6.00 3.31 43.50
CA MET A 350 -6.62 4.39 44.27
C MET A 350 -8.16 4.31 44.27
N ASP A 351 -8.80 3.86 43.20
CA ASP A 351 -10.26 3.67 43.17
C ASP A 351 -10.69 2.49 44.06
N LEU A 352 -9.86 1.45 44.14
CA LEU A 352 -10.05 0.35 45.10
C LEU A 352 -9.88 0.80 46.57
N LYS A 353 -8.94 1.72 46.84
CA LYS A 353 -8.68 2.25 48.20
C LYS A 353 -9.68 3.33 48.64
N MET A 354 -10.20 4.12 47.69
CA MET A 354 -11.28 5.09 47.91
C MET A 354 -12.64 4.40 48.05
N ALA A 355 -12.84 3.26 47.39
CA ALA A 355 -13.99 2.38 47.60
C ALA A 355 -13.92 1.64 48.94
N GLU A 356 -12.73 1.23 49.41
CA GLU A 356 -12.53 0.65 50.76
C GLU A 356 -12.75 1.66 51.90
N LEU A 357 -12.59 2.97 51.64
CA LEU A 357 -12.78 4.02 52.65
C LEU A 357 -14.21 4.56 52.76
N SER A 358 -15.14 4.07 51.94
CA SER A 358 -16.53 4.57 51.93
C SER A 358 -17.57 3.55 52.40
N LEU A 359 -17.17 2.42 52.99
CA LEU A 359 -18.09 1.41 53.52
C LEU A 359 -17.59 0.89 54.88
N GLN A 360 -17.59 1.76 55.89
CA GLN A 360 -18.08 1.34 57.20
C GLN A 360 -19.57 1.65 57.25
N GLU A 361 -20.33 0.66 57.70
CA GLU A 361 -21.78 0.56 57.80
C GLU A 361 -22.51 -0.07 56.59
N GLU A 362 -23.29 -1.09 56.98
CA GLU A 362 -24.33 -1.83 56.25
C GLU A 362 -23.94 -3.05 55.37
N SER A 363 -23.72 -4.15 56.09
CA SER A 363 -24.38 -5.46 55.94
C SER A 363 -24.81 -6.00 54.57
N SER A 364 -24.17 -7.15 54.24
CA SER A 364 -24.69 -8.39 53.62
C SER A 364 -24.52 -8.61 52.10
N PRO A 365 -24.33 -9.88 51.66
CA PRO A 365 -23.50 -10.21 50.51
C PRO A 365 -24.28 -10.78 49.30
N SER A 366 -23.77 -10.53 48.10
CA SER A 366 -23.92 -11.48 46.98
C SER A 366 -22.63 -11.52 46.16
N ASP A 367 -21.87 -12.59 46.37
CA ASP A 367 -20.66 -13.03 45.68
C ASP A 367 -20.79 -13.00 44.15
N GLN A 368 -19.88 -12.31 43.47
CA GLN A 368 -19.31 -12.76 42.17
C GLN A 368 -17.85 -12.30 42.04
N THR A 369 -16.94 -12.96 42.76
CA THR A 369 -15.49 -12.87 42.51
C THR A 369 -15.12 -13.79 41.33
N ILE A 370 -14.61 -13.20 40.25
CA ILE A 370 -14.00 -13.96 39.14
C ILE A 370 -12.72 -14.62 39.68
N LYS A 371 -12.77 -15.94 39.87
CA LYS A 371 -11.58 -16.75 40.19
C LYS A 371 -10.66 -16.77 38.97
N GLN A 372 -9.45 -16.22 39.09
CA GLN A 372 -8.37 -16.44 38.12
C GLN A 372 -8.05 -17.94 38.06
N SER A 373 -8.41 -18.57 36.94
CA SER A 373 -7.92 -19.89 36.57
C SER A 373 -6.40 -19.82 36.39
N LYS A 374 -5.64 -20.39 37.33
CA LYS A 374 -4.21 -20.65 37.18
C LYS A 374 -4.02 -21.92 36.34
N ASP A 375 -4.37 -21.84 35.06
CA ASP A 375 -4.07 -22.94 34.15
C ASP A 375 -2.58 -22.90 33.78
N GLY A 376 -1.78 -23.68 34.51
CA GLY A 376 -0.32 -23.70 34.36
C GLY A 376 0.16 -24.17 32.98
N LEU A 377 -0.68 -24.93 32.26
CA LEU A 377 -0.39 -25.35 30.89
C LEU A 377 -0.55 -24.20 29.89
N LEU A 378 -1.62 -23.42 30.02
CA LEU A 378 -1.85 -22.23 29.21
C LEU A 378 -0.76 -21.17 29.47
N ALA A 379 -0.35 -20.99 30.72
CA ALA A 379 0.75 -20.09 31.07
C ALA A 379 2.06 -20.49 30.38
N LYS A 380 2.42 -21.79 30.39
CA LYS A 380 3.60 -22.31 29.68
C LYS A 380 3.52 -22.17 28.16
N GLN A 381 2.32 -22.28 27.57
CA GLN A 381 2.12 -22.04 26.14
C GLN A 381 2.28 -20.55 25.80
N LEU A 382 1.72 -19.66 26.62
CA LEU A 382 1.85 -18.21 26.47
C LEU A 382 3.30 -17.72 26.69
N GLU A 383 4.11 -18.42 27.49
CA GLU A 383 5.54 -18.08 27.64
C GLU A 383 6.33 -18.19 26.33
N ARG A 384 5.86 -19.01 25.38
CA ARG A 384 6.45 -19.18 24.05
C ARG A 384 5.87 -18.21 23.02
N ASP A 385 4.83 -17.45 23.37
CA ASP A 385 4.24 -16.44 22.50
C ASP A 385 5.27 -15.35 22.16
N ILE A 386 5.29 -14.92 20.91
CA ILE A 386 6.24 -13.93 20.42
C ILE A 386 6.16 -12.60 21.18
N SER A 387 4.96 -12.20 21.62
CA SER A 387 4.75 -10.98 22.42
C SER A 387 5.43 -11.07 23.78
N VAL A 388 5.35 -12.23 24.45
CA VAL A 388 6.00 -12.49 25.74
C VAL A 388 7.52 -12.62 25.58
N VAL A 389 7.97 -13.31 24.52
CA VAL A 389 9.40 -13.43 24.19
C VAL A 389 10.01 -12.06 23.90
N MET A 390 9.36 -11.23 23.08
CA MET A 390 9.84 -9.88 22.78
C MET A 390 9.83 -8.98 24.01
N ARG A 391 8.78 -9.04 24.86
CA ARG A 391 8.75 -8.34 26.14
C ARG A 391 9.93 -8.75 27.04
N LYS A 392 10.17 -10.06 27.23
CA LYS A 392 11.31 -10.57 28.02
C LYS A 392 12.65 -10.08 27.46
N ARG A 393 12.82 -10.07 26.14
CA ARG A 393 14.03 -9.55 25.46
C ARG A 393 14.21 -8.04 25.72
N VAL A 394 13.18 -7.23 25.52
CA VAL A 394 13.22 -5.78 25.75
C VAL A 394 13.52 -5.46 27.22
N VAL A 395 12.92 -6.18 28.17
CA VAL A 395 13.24 -6.05 29.61
C VAL A 395 14.70 -6.44 29.90
N GLY A 396 15.24 -7.44 29.21
CA GLY A 396 16.67 -7.78 29.23
C GLY A 396 17.57 -6.70 28.60
N GLY A 397 16.99 -5.64 28.05
CA GLY A 397 17.69 -4.53 27.41
C GLY A 397 18.05 -4.79 25.94
N TYR A 398 17.26 -5.61 25.25
CA TYR A 398 17.38 -5.85 23.81
C TYR A 398 17.11 -4.56 23.03
N SER A 399 18.11 -4.08 22.29
CA SER A 399 18.08 -2.80 21.57
C SER A 399 19.09 -2.82 20.42
N MET A 400 19.82 -1.74 20.12
CA MET A 400 20.80 -1.66 19.02
C MET A 400 22.22 -2.12 19.39
N ASN A 401 22.45 -2.58 20.63
CA ASN A 401 23.77 -3.05 21.06
C ASN A 401 23.95 -4.55 20.73
N CYS A 402 24.83 -4.86 19.77
CA CYS A 402 25.04 -6.22 19.29
C CYS A 402 25.55 -7.18 20.37
N GLU A 403 26.55 -6.79 21.17
CA GLU A 403 27.09 -7.64 22.25
C GLU A 403 26.01 -8.01 23.27
N LYS A 404 25.22 -7.02 23.69
CA LYS A 404 24.16 -7.22 24.67
C LYS A 404 23.08 -8.16 24.12
N ASN A 405 22.69 -7.99 22.85
CA ASN A 405 21.70 -8.85 22.21
C ASN A 405 22.15 -10.31 22.08
N ILE A 406 23.42 -10.54 21.73
CA ILE A 406 24.03 -11.88 21.70
C ILE A 406 23.93 -12.53 23.09
N SER A 407 24.18 -11.76 24.16
CA SER A 407 24.12 -12.25 25.54
C SER A 407 22.69 -12.57 26.01
N ILE A 408 21.68 -11.85 25.51
CA ILE A 408 20.26 -12.07 25.83
C ILE A 408 19.73 -13.34 25.11
N ILE A 409 20.24 -13.62 23.91
CA ILE A 409 19.71 -14.65 23.01
C ILE A 409 20.59 -15.92 23.00
N ARG A 410 20.97 -16.40 24.19
CA ARG A 410 21.80 -17.62 24.34
C ARG A 410 21.14 -18.93 23.90
N LYS A 411 19.83 -18.94 23.65
CA LYS A 411 19.10 -20.16 23.28
C LYS A 411 18.69 -20.22 21.80
N ASP A 412 18.54 -19.08 21.15
CA ASP A 412 18.12 -19.00 19.75
C ASP A 412 19.34 -18.76 18.86
N ARG A 413 19.76 -19.83 18.19
CA ARG A 413 20.99 -19.88 17.38
C ARG A 413 20.91 -18.95 16.18
N ALA A 414 19.79 -18.96 15.45
CA ALA A 414 19.61 -18.16 14.25
C ALA A 414 19.72 -16.66 14.53
N LEU A 415 19.06 -16.18 15.59
CA LEU A 415 19.11 -14.77 15.93
C LEU A 415 20.48 -14.34 16.47
N ARG A 416 21.19 -15.26 17.15
CA ARG A 416 22.58 -15.00 17.55
C ARG A 416 23.50 -14.82 16.34
N GLU A 417 23.38 -15.68 15.33
CA GLU A 417 24.16 -15.56 14.10
C GLU A 417 23.90 -14.22 13.40
N LEU A 418 22.65 -13.76 13.38
CA LEU A 418 22.30 -12.45 12.83
C LEU A 418 23.01 -11.31 13.57
N TRP A 419 22.93 -11.27 14.90
CA TRP A 419 23.59 -10.22 15.69
C TRP A 419 25.12 -10.28 15.59
N THR A 420 25.69 -11.49 15.52
CA THR A 420 27.13 -11.67 15.27
C THR A 420 27.52 -11.11 13.91
N TRP A 421 26.71 -11.34 12.87
CA TRP A 421 26.98 -10.80 11.55
C TRP A 421 26.84 -9.26 11.51
N MET A 422 25.86 -8.69 12.20
CA MET A 422 25.74 -7.22 12.30
C MET A 422 26.92 -6.60 13.03
N LYS A 423 27.39 -7.22 14.12
CA LYS A 423 28.62 -6.81 14.83
C LYS A 423 29.83 -6.79 13.88
N ILE A 424 29.99 -7.83 13.07
CA ILE A 424 31.06 -7.91 12.07
C ILE A 424 30.90 -6.82 11.01
N SER A 425 29.68 -6.59 10.53
CA SER A 425 29.42 -5.53 9.56
C SER A 425 29.81 -4.15 10.11
N GLU A 426 29.54 -3.88 11.39
CA GLU A 426 29.95 -2.65 12.06
C GLU A 426 31.48 -2.53 12.19
N GLN A 427 32.16 -3.62 12.54
CA GLN A 427 33.63 -3.67 12.62
C GLN A 427 34.31 -3.50 11.25
N MET A 428 33.68 -3.99 10.18
CA MET A 428 34.23 -3.98 8.83
C MET A 428 33.85 -2.74 8.02
N ALA A 429 32.81 -2.00 8.41
CA ALA A 429 32.38 -0.75 7.77
C ALA A 429 33.51 0.27 7.54
N PRO A 430 34.35 0.65 8.55
CA PRO A 430 35.42 1.61 8.32
C PRO A 430 36.48 1.12 7.31
N LYS A 431 36.70 -0.19 7.22
CA LYS A 431 37.61 -0.80 6.23
C LYS A 431 36.98 -0.78 4.82
N LEU A 432 35.70 -1.13 4.72
CA LEU A 432 34.93 -1.19 3.46
C LEU A 432 34.63 0.20 2.87
N SER A 433 34.60 1.24 3.71
CA SER A 433 34.43 2.64 3.26
C SER A 433 35.64 3.22 2.51
N LYS A 434 36.81 2.58 2.62
CA LYS A 434 38.09 3.06 2.07
C LYS A 434 38.59 2.23 0.88
N VAL A 435 37.74 1.38 0.30
CA VAL A 435 38.14 0.51 -0.82
C VAL A 435 38.02 1.29 -2.14
N GLY A 436 39.13 1.88 -2.58
CA GLY A 436 39.17 2.73 -3.76
C GLY A 436 38.33 4.01 -3.58
N ASN A 437 37.59 4.40 -4.62
CA ASN A 437 36.68 5.57 -4.59
C ASN A 437 35.23 5.21 -4.27
N LEU A 438 34.96 3.96 -3.85
CA LEU A 438 33.62 3.44 -3.62
C LEU A 438 33.44 3.05 -2.15
N ASP A 439 32.37 3.54 -1.54
CA ASP A 439 31.98 3.13 -0.19
C ASP A 439 31.16 1.83 -0.26
N TYR A 440 31.73 0.72 0.22
CA TYR A 440 31.04 -0.57 0.30
C TYR A 440 30.42 -0.85 1.69
N SER A 441 30.43 0.13 2.59
CA SER A 441 29.85 -0.03 3.93
C SER A 441 28.40 -0.46 3.84
N PHE A 442 28.04 -1.54 4.54
CA PHE A 442 26.67 -2.06 4.63
C PHE A 442 25.99 -2.44 3.29
N HIS A 443 26.75 -2.59 2.18
CA HIS A 443 26.16 -2.91 0.87
C HIS A 443 25.63 -4.36 0.77
N GLY A 444 26.00 -5.23 1.71
CA GLY A 444 25.71 -6.66 1.67
C GLY A 444 26.44 -7.38 0.54
N VAL A 445 26.63 -8.69 0.67
CA VAL A 445 27.38 -9.50 -0.31
C VAL A 445 26.79 -9.41 -1.72
N TYR A 446 25.46 -9.41 -1.83
CA TYR A 446 24.78 -9.29 -3.12
C TYR A 446 25.03 -7.92 -3.80
N GLY A 447 24.93 -6.83 -3.03
CA GLY A 447 25.19 -5.47 -3.54
C GLY A 447 26.65 -5.29 -3.97
N ILE A 448 27.58 -5.92 -3.24
CA ILE A 448 29.00 -5.95 -3.60
C ILE A 448 29.22 -6.75 -4.90
N TRP A 449 28.58 -7.92 -5.05
CA TRP A 449 28.75 -8.81 -6.21
C TRP A 449 28.22 -8.22 -7.53
N VAL A 450 27.04 -7.59 -7.50
CA VAL A 450 26.39 -7.01 -8.68
C VAL A 450 26.94 -5.63 -9.04
N GLY A 451 27.51 -4.92 -8.08
CA GLY A 451 28.02 -3.56 -8.27
C GLY A 451 26.92 -2.50 -8.31
N SER A 452 27.31 -1.23 -8.07
CA SER A 452 26.42 -0.08 -7.86
C SER A 452 25.58 0.38 -9.07
N GLN A 453 25.47 -0.42 -10.14
CA GLN A 453 24.70 -0.05 -11.34
C GLN A 453 23.18 -0.23 -11.20
N SER A 454 22.70 -0.84 -10.13
CA SER A 454 21.27 -1.16 -9.93
C SER A 454 20.59 -0.38 -8.79
N ARG A 455 20.87 0.92 -8.63
CA ARG A 455 20.04 1.78 -7.78
C ARG A 455 18.85 2.33 -8.55
N GLN A 456 17.88 1.46 -8.84
CA GLN A 456 16.49 1.91 -8.91
C GLN A 456 16.11 2.39 -7.51
N LYS A 457 15.67 3.65 -7.42
CA LYS A 457 15.27 4.29 -6.15
C LYS A 457 13.98 3.61 -5.66
N SER A 458 14.11 2.62 -4.79
CA SER A 458 12.98 2.14 -3.99
C SER A 458 13.45 1.52 -2.68
N SER A 459 13.44 2.31 -1.62
CA SER A 459 13.02 1.85 -0.29
C SER A 459 12.61 3.06 0.55
N PRO A 460 11.39 3.04 1.12
CA PRO A 460 10.96 3.97 2.15
C PRO A 460 11.41 3.46 3.53
N ALA A 461 11.60 4.39 4.47
CA ALA A 461 12.01 4.22 5.87
C ALA A 461 13.51 4.15 6.17
N ALA A 462 14.09 5.29 6.57
CA ALA A 462 15.12 5.34 7.61
C ALA A 462 15.25 6.77 8.19
N THR A 463 15.38 6.80 9.51
CA THR A 463 15.77 7.88 10.46
C THR A 463 17.00 8.69 10.02
N PRO A 464 17.30 9.85 10.66
CA PRO A 464 18.18 10.87 10.11
C PRO A 464 19.61 10.35 10.04
N ARG A 465 20.17 10.26 8.83
CA ARG A 465 21.62 10.12 8.65
C ARG A 465 22.18 11.44 8.15
N MET A 466 23.21 11.88 8.85
CA MET A 466 24.04 13.02 8.52
C MET A 466 24.53 12.92 7.07
N THR A 467 24.61 14.10 6.46
CA THR A 467 25.07 14.35 5.10
C THR A 467 26.37 13.61 4.78
N SER A 468 26.33 12.69 3.82
CA SER A 468 27.51 12.25 3.08
C SER A 468 27.45 12.77 1.63
N PRO A 469 28.60 13.14 1.03
CA PRO A 469 28.63 13.91 -0.21
C PRO A 469 28.21 13.04 -1.40
N ARG A 470 27.49 13.65 -2.35
CA ARG A 470 27.31 13.07 -3.68
C ARG A 470 28.66 13.03 -4.39
N ILE A 471 29.03 11.89 -4.97
CA ILE A 471 30.16 11.81 -5.88
C ILE A 471 29.73 11.37 -7.27
N SER A 472 30.26 12.14 -8.22
CA SER A 472 30.24 12.05 -9.67
C SER A 472 30.87 10.78 -10.20
N ARG A 473 30.40 10.35 -11.37
CA ARG A 473 31.03 9.32 -12.20
C ARG A 473 32.45 9.75 -12.55
N GLU A 474 33.43 8.94 -12.16
CA GLU A 474 34.66 8.78 -12.90
C GLU A 474 35.19 7.36 -12.73
N SER A 475 35.25 6.65 -13.85
CA SER A 475 35.84 5.34 -14.02
C SER A 475 37.36 5.43 -13.89
N SER A 476 37.90 4.88 -12.82
CA SER A 476 39.34 4.62 -12.68
C SER A 476 39.53 3.18 -12.24
N ALA A 477 39.79 2.33 -13.24
CA ALA A 477 40.52 1.09 -13.03
C ALA A 477 41.97 1.50 -12.68
N GLN A 478 42.26 1.65 -11.39
CA GLN A 478 43.64 1.77 -10.92
C GLN A 478 43.83 0.95 -9.63
N ASN A 479 44.69 -0.05 -9.80
CA ASN A 479 45.60 -0.66 -8.83
C ASN A 479 45.01 -1.29 -7.56
N VAL A 480 44.52 -2.52 -7.72
CA VAL A 480 44.47 -3.52 -6.63
C VAL A 480 45.39 -4.69 -7.02
N LYS A 481 46.62 -4.37 -7.40
CA LYS A 481 47.70 -5.35 -7.59
C LYS A 481 48.66 -5.39 -6.38
N ASP A 482 48.48 -4.47 -5.42
CA ASP A 482 49.34 -4.34 -4.23
C ASP A 482 48.71 -4.96 -2.95
N THR A 483 47.72 -5.85 -3.09
CA THR A 483 47.09 -6.56 -1.94
C THR A 483 46.95 -8.07 -2.12
N LEU A 484 47.47 -8.64 -3.23
CA LEU A 484 47.54 -10.08 -3.42
C LEU A 484 48.95 -10.54 -3.08
N ASP A 485 49.27 -10.52 -1.78
CA ASP A 485 50.48 -11.13 -1.24
C ASP A 485 50.28 -12.66 -1.14
N GLU A 486 51.37 -13.43 -1.23
CA GLU A 486 51.42 -14.92 -1.28
C GLU A 486 50.80 -15.66 -0.06
N GLY A 487 50.16 -14.94 0.87
CA GLY A 487 49.56 -15.45 2.10
C GLY A 487 48.06 -15.78 2.04
N ASP A 488 47.39 -15.53 0.91
CA ASP A 488 45.95 -15.77 0.79
C ASP A 488 45.59 -17.26 0.70
N LEU A 489 44.44 -17.60 1.28
CA LEU A 489 43.83 -18.93 1.19
C LEU A 489 43.40 -19.23 -0.26
N PRO A 490 43.33 -20.52 -0.66
CA PRO A 490 42.96 -20.89 -2.03
C PRO A 490 41.58 -20.33 -2.41
N MET A 491 41.50 -19.77 -3.61
CA MET A 491 40.29 -19.19 -4.21
C MET A 491 40.20 -19.61 -5.68
N VAL A 492 39.00 -19.98 -6.15
CA VAL A 492 38.78 -20.33 -7.56
C VAL A 492 39.05 -19.13 -8.47
N GLU A 493 39.54 -19.41 -9.68
CA GLU A 493 39.80 -18.41 -10.70
C GLU A 493 38.58 -17.52 -10.94
N THR A 494 38.81 -16.21 -11.02
CA THR A 494 37.73 -15.22 -11.04
C THR A 494 38.09 -14.02 -11.90
N SER A 495 37.09 -13.52 -12.62
CA SER A 495 37.14 -12.25 -13.33
C SER A 495 36.87 -11.04 -12.40
N LYS A 496 36.44 -11.30 -11.15
CA LYS A 496 35.99 -10.31 -10.17
C LYS A 496 36.70 -10.46 -8.80
N PRO A 497 38.05 -10.41 -8.75
CA PRO A 497 38.79 -10.63 -7.50
C PRO A 497 38.48 -9.58 -6.43
N LEU A 498 38.30 -8.31 -6.83
CA LEU A 498 37.95 -7.24 -5.90
C LEU A 498 36.59 -7.49 -5.23
N GLN A 499 35.56 -7.81 -6.02
CA GLN A 499 34.21 -8.05 -5.50
C GLN A 499 34.18 -9.26 -4.57
N ARG A 500 34.94 -10.31 -4.88
CA ARG A 500 35.09 -11.49 -4.01
C ARG A 500 35.74 -11.15 -2.69
N ASN A 501 36.87 -10.45 -2.72
CA ASN A 501 37.59 -10.09 -1.50
C ASN A 501 36.75 -9.15 -0.62
N VAL A 502 36.07 -8.17 -1.22
CA VAL A 502 35.16 -7.27 -0.50
C VAL A 502 33.94 -8.01 0.05
N ALA A 503 33.39 -8.97 -0.67
CA ALA A 503 32.28 -9.81 -0.20
C ALA A 503 32.71 -10.75 0.94
N LEU A 504 33.91 -11.34 0.87
CA LEU A 504 34.49 -12.15 1.94
C LEU A 504 34.75 -11.32 3.20
N MET A 505 35.21 -10.08 3.02
CA MET A 505 35.35 -9.11 4.12
C MET A 505 33.99 -8.81 4.76
N ALA A 506 32.93 -8.64 3.98
CA ALA A 506 31.56 -8.45 4.49
C ALA A 506 31.00 -9.69 5.23
N CYS A 507 31.47 -10.89 4.89
CA CYS A 507 31.20 -12.11 5.65
C CYS A 507 32.05 -12.23 6.93
N GLY A 508 33.08 -11.40 7.12
CA GLY A 508 34.03 -11.53 8.24
C GLY A 508 34.89 -12.79 8.18
N LEU A 509 35.03 -13.39 6.99
CA LEU A 509 35.79 -14.63 6.75
C LEU A 509 36.90 -14.41 5.69
N ALA A 510 37.36 -13.17 5.57
CA ALA A 510 38.54 -12.79 4.79
C ALA A 510 39.81 -12.95 5.65
N PHE A 511 40.25 -14.19 5.81
CA PHE A 511 41.49 -14.53 6.51
C PHE A 511 42.61 -14.80 5.52
N ASP A 512 43.81 -14.37 5.91
CA ASP A 512 45.08 -14.90 5.44
C ASP A 512 45.32 -16.30 6.03
N ARG A 513 46.31 -17.03 5.52
CA ARG A 513 46.63 -18.40 5.96
C ARG A 513 46.90 -18.48 7.46
N GLU A 514 47.61 -17.50 8.03
CA GLU A 514 47.91 -17.47 9.47
C GLU A 514 46.70 -17.09 10.33
N GLY A 515 45.94 -16.07 9.93
CA GLY A 515 44.71 -15.67 10.63
C GLY A 515 43.67 -16.77 10.62
N PHE A 516 43.58 -17.54 9.54
CA PHE A 516 42.69 -18.69 9.44
C PHE A 516 43.08 -19.80 10.42
N GLU A 517 44.37 -20.14 10.51
CA GLU A 517 44.83 -21.14 11.47
C GLU A 517 44.59 -20.68 12.92
N LYS A 518 44.78 -19.40 13.23
CA LYS A 518 44.46 -18.83 14.56
C LYS A 518 42.98 -19.00 14.90
N GLU A 519 42.09 -18.80 13.91
CA GLU A 519 40.64 -19.00 14.09
C GLU A 519 40.30 -20.49 14.31
N LEU A 520 40.90 -21.41 13.54
CA LEU A 520 40.70 -22.85 13.75
C LEU A 520 41.15 -23.30 15.15
N VAL A 521 42.30 -22.83 15.62
CA VAL A 521 42.80 -23.11 16.97
C VAL A 521 41.89 -22.49 18.04
N SER A 522 41.33 -21.31 17.80
CA SER A 522 40.35 -20.68 18.70
C SER A 522 39.08 -21.53 18.84
N LEU A 523 38.55 -22.03 17.72
CA LEU A 523 37.40 -22.93 17.72
C LEU A 523 37.67 -24.24 18.46
N GLU A 524 38.84 -24.83 18.28
CA GLU A 524 39.28 -26.03 19.00
C GLU A 524 39.38 -25.79 20.52
N ARG A 525 39.89 -24.62 20.94
CA ARG A 525 39.92 -24.22 22.36
C ARG A 525 38.54 -24.04 22.95
N ASN A 526 37.56 -23.62 22.14
CA ASN A 526 36.16 -23.47 22.55
C ASN A 526 35.37 -24.79 22.52
N GLY A 527 36.00 -25.92 22.15
CA GLY A 527 35.34 -27.23 22.02
C GLY A 527 34.54 -27.42 20.73
N GLU A 528 34.60 -26.47 19.80
CA GLU A 528 33.89 -26.51 18.51
C GLU A 528 34.70 -27.24 17.42
N TYR A 529 35.16 -28.45 17.72
CA TYR A 529 36.00 -29.27 16.82
C TYR A 529 35.33 -29.57 15.48
N ASP A 530 34.01 -29.82 15.49
CA ASP A 530 33.23 -30.15 14.28
C ASP A 530 33.22 -28.97 13.30
N LYS A 531 33.14 -27.74 13.82
CA LYS A 531 33.16 -26.50 13.05
C LYS A 531 34.55 -26.22 12.48
N ALA A 532 35.60 -26.38 13.30
CA ALA A 532 36.99 -26.23 12.86
C ALA A 532 37.31 -27.20 11.71
N ALA A 533 36.90 -28.46 11.84
CA ALA A 533 37.11 -29.47 10.81
C ALA A 533 36.36 -29.15 9.50
N ALA A 534 35.11 -28.72 9.60
CA ALA A 534 34.31 -28.35 8.43
C ALA A 534 34.92 -27.16 7.69
N LEU A 535 35.30 -26.10 8.43
CA LEU A 535 35.96 -24.94 7.83
C LEU A 535 37.29 -25.32 7.18
N ALA A 536 38.13 -26.12 7.82
CA ALA A 536 39.39 -26.58 7.25
C ALA A 536 39.18 -27.35 5.94
N LEU A 537 38.20 -28.27 5.91
CA LEU A 537 37.86 -29.05 4.71
C LEU A 537 37.35 -28.17 3.57
N PHE A 538 36.40 -27.27 3.86
CA PHE A 538 35.79 -26.42 2.84
C PHE A 538 36.78 -25.42 2.24
N HIS A 539 37.89 -25.14 2.92
CA HIS A 539 38.96 -24.29 2.41
C HIS A 539 40.11 -25.10 1.78
N GLY A 540 39.88 -26.39 1.46
CA GLY A 540 40.83 -27.24 0.72
C GLY A 540 41.92 -27.90 1.56
N ASN A 541 41.82 -27.86 2.90
CA ASN A 541 42.83 -28.44 3.79
C ASN A 541 42.27 -29.66 4.55
N LEU A 542 42.22 -30.80 3.86
CA LEU A 542 41.70 -32.06 4.40
C LEU A 542 42.54 -32.60 5.56
N GLU A 543 43.87 -32.50 5.49
CA GLU A 543 44.76 -32.97 6.56
C GLU A 543 44.51 -32.21 7.87
N ARG A 544 44.32 -30.89 7.76
CA ARG A 544 44.00 -30.05 8.91
C ARG A 544 42.64 -30.40 9.52
N ALA A 545 41.65 -30.75 8.69
CA ALA A 545 40.33 -31.19 9.15
C ALA A 545 40.40 -32.51 9.93
N ILE A 546 41.18 -33.48 9.45
CA ILE A 546 41.45 -34.75 10.16
C ILE A 546 42.09 -34.47 11.51
N LYS A 547 43.09 -33.57 11.55
CA LYS A 547 43.78 -33.15 12.78
C LYS A 547 42.84 -32.47 13.78
N SER A 548 41.90 -31.63 13.33
CA SER A 548 40.91 -31.00 14.22
C SER A 548 40.03 -32.03 14.93
N LEU A 549 39.56 -33.05 14.22
CA LEU A 549 38.68 -34.07 14.80
C LEU A 549 39.43 -35.06 15.70
N SER A 550 40.66 -35.43 15.32
CA SER A 550 41.49 -36.35 16.11
C SER A 550 41.98 -35.74 17.42
N ASN A 551 42.15 -34.42 17.47
CA ASN A 551 42.55 -33.66 18.66
C ASN A 551 41.43 -33.39 19.67
N SER A 552 40.21 -33.89 19.43
CA SER A 552 39.10 -33.72 20.35
C SER A 552 39.40 -34.33 21.73
N ARG A 553 38.98 -33.64 22.81
CA ARG A 553 39.18 -34.07 24.21
C ARG A 553 37.87 -34.20 25.01
N ASP A 554 36.72 -34.14 24.34
CA ASP A 554 35.39 -34.09 24.96
C ASP A 554 34.72 -35.48 25.10
N GLU A 555 33.54 -35.55 25.71
CA GLU A 555 32.75 -36.79 25.87
C GLU A 555 32.48 -37.53 24.53
N HIS A 556 32.49 -36.81 23.40
CA HIS A 556 32.29 -37.37 22.06
C HIS A 556 33.57 -37.74 21.30
N VAL A 557 34.72 -37.87 22.00
CA VAL A 557 36.03 -38.23 21.41
C VAL A 557 35.94 -39.46 20.49
N GLN A 558 35.26 -40.53 20.91
CA GLN A 558 35.19 -41.77 20.12
C GLN A 558 34.52 -41.57 18.77
N GLN A 559 33.40 -40.84 18.75
CA GLN A 559 32.68 -40.51 17.51
C GLN A 559 33.53 -39.63 16.60
N ARG A 560 34.18 -38.59 17.12
CA ARG A 560 35.03 -37.70 16.31
C ARG A 560 36.28 -38.39 15.79
N LYS A 561 36.87 -39.30 16.56
CA LYS A 561 37.97 -40.16 16.09
C LYS A 561 37.51 -41.09 14.96
N LEU A 562 36.33 -41.69 15.07
CA LEU A 562 35.73 -42.46 13.97
C LEU A 562 35.52 -41.58 12.73
N MET A 563 34.98 -40.37 12.88
CA MET A 563 34.81 -39.44 11.76
C MET A 563 36.15 -39.04 11.13
N SER A 564 37.20 -38.83 11.94
CA SER A 564 38.55 -38.54 11.44
C SER A 564 39.15 -39.70 10.64
N ALA A 565 38.87 -40.95 11.04
CA ALA A 565 39.32 -42.15 10.33
C ALA A 565 38.59 -42.32 8.99
N ILE A 566 37.29 -42.05 8.94
CA ILE A 566 36.51 -42.06 7.70
C ILE A 566 37.01 -40.95 6.76
N LEU A 567 37.31 -39.75 7.27
CA LEU A 567 37.91 -38.69 6.46
C LEU A 567 39.29 -39.03 5.92
N ALA A 568 40.12 -39.72 6.70
CA ALA A 568 41.41 -40.21 6.23
C ALA A 568 41.25 -41.23 5.09
N SER A 569 40.23 -42.09 5.14
CA SER A 569 39.96 -43.07 4.07
C SER A 569 39.56 -42.43 2.73
N TYR A 570 39.05 -41.20 2.72
CA TYR A 570 38.78 -40.45 1.49
C TYR A 570 40.05 -40.24 0.63
N GLN A 571 41.22 -40.11 1.27
CA GLN A 571 42.49 -39.91 0.57
C GLN A 571 42.98 -41.17 -0.16
N SER A 572 42.53 -42.36 0.26
CA SER A 572 42.98 -43.65 -0.30
C SER A 572 42.10 -44.17 -1.44
N GLY A 573 41.06 -43.41 -1.84
CA GLY A 573 40.10 -43.78 -2.90
C GLY A 573 38.70 -44.09 -2.35
N THR A 574 37.66 -43.82 -3.15
CA THR A 574 36.26 -43.99 -2.74
C THR A 574 35.61 -45.19 -3.44
N SER A 575 35.03 -46.12 -2.68
CA SER A 575 34.16 -47.18 -3.20
C SER A 575 32.69 -46.79 -3.08
N ASP A 576 31.80 -47.40 -3.88
CA ASP A 576 30.35 -47.12 -3.77
C ASP A 576 29.81 -47.52 -2.40
N THR A 577 30.29 -48.63 -1.83
CA THR A 577 29.98 -49.05 -0.45
C THR A 577 30.40 -48.01 0.59
N TRP A 578 31.49 -47.28 0.35
CA TRP A 578 31.95 -46.23 1.25
C TRP A 578 31.07 -44.99 1.18
N LYS A 579 30.60 -44.63 -0.03
CA LYS A 579 29.63 -43.53 -0.21
C LYS A 579 28.30 -43.83 0.48
N GLU A 580 27.81 -45.07 0.41
CA GLU A 580 26.61 -45.52 1.13
C GLU A 580 26.77 -45.39 2.65
N ILE A 581 27.93 -45.74 3.19
CA ILE A 581 28.25 -45.56 4.61
C ILE A 581 28.24 -44.06 4.98
N CYS A 582 28.83 -43.19 4.15
CA CYS A 582 28.80 -41.74 4.38
C CYS A 582 27.40 -41.13 4.28
N GLU A 583 26.55 -41.59 3.35
CA GLU A 583 25.15 -41.18 3.25
C GLU A 583 24.33 -41.61 4.48
N SER A 584 24.52 -42.86 4.93
CA SER A 584 23.88 -43.38 6.14
C SER A 584 24.26 -42.55 7.38
N LEU A 585 25.56 -42.31 7.58
CA LEU A 585 26.05 -41.47 8.67
C LEU A 585 25.51 -40.04 8.58
N CYS A 586 25.46 -39.45 7.39
CA CYS A 586 24.91 -38.11 7.17
C CYS A 586 23.46 -37.99 7.67
N ASN A 587 22.63 -39.01 7.45
CA ASN A 587 21.24 -39.03 7.90
C ASN A 587 21.11 -39.16 9.43
N ASP A 588 22.01 -39.91 10.06
CA ASP A 588 22.02 -40.10 11.52
C ASP A 588 22.52 -38.86 12.29
N MET A 589 23.25 -37.95 11.63
CA MET A 589 23.90 -36.78 12.25
C MET A 589 23.09 -35.48 12.20
N ALA A 590 21.76 -35.55 12.40
CA ALA A 590 20.86 -34.38 12.35
C ALA A 590 21.24 -33.26 13.34
N ASP A 591 21.76 -33.60 14.51
CA ASP A 591 22.13 -32.65 15.57
C ASP A 591 23.49 -31.97 15.36
N ARG A 592 24.27 -32.40 14.36
CA ARG A 592 25.65 -31.90 14.09
C ARG A 592 25.80 -31.45 12.63
N PRO A 593 25.35 -30.23 12.31
CA PRO A 593 25.23 -29.79 10.91
C PRO A 593 26.57 -29.63 10.19
N TYR A 594 27.66 -29.34 10.93
CA TYR A 594 29.00 -29.25 10.35
C TYR A 594 29.53 -30.61 9.88
N LEU A 595 29.38 -31.66 10.69
CA LEU A 595 29.74 -33.02 10.29
C LEU A 595 28.84 -33.51 9.16
N LYS A 596 27.52 -33.29 9.29
CA LYS A 596 26.56 -33.63 8.24
C LYS A 596 26.97 -33.03 6.88
N ALA A 597 27.35 -31.75 6.85
CA ALA A 597 27.81 -31.09 5.64
C ALA A 597 29.12 -31.68 5.09
N ILE A 598 30.07 -32.04 5.96
CA ILE A 598 31.31 -32.73 5.55
C ILE A 598 30.99 -34.06 4.84
N PHE A 599 30.15 -34.91 5.42
CA PHE A 599 29.82 -36.22 4.85
C PHE A 599 28.94 -36.12 3.62
N ALA A 600 28.01 -35.16 3.58
CA ALA A 600 27.22 -34.88 2.39
C ALA A 600 28.12 -34.48 1.21
N TYR A 601 29.11 -33.62 1.45
CA TYR A 601 30.08 -33.23 0.43
C TYR A 601 30.90 -34.42 -0.05
N ILE A 602 31.43 -35.20 0.89
CA ILE A 602 32.36 -36.29 0.57
C ILE A 602 31.67 -37.47 -0.14
N ALA A 603 30.41 -37.76 0.19
CA ALA A 603 29.64 -38.81 -0.47
C ALA A 603 29.28 -38.44 -1.93
N SER A 604 28.95 -37.17 -2.17
CA SER A 604 28.40 -36.69 -3.45
C SER A 604 29.41 -35.98 -4.36
N ASN A 605 30.50 -35.49 -3.79
CA ASN A 605 31.43 -34.52 -4.39
C ASN A 605 30.71 -33.28 -4.95
N ASP A 606 29.59 -32.88 -4.33
CA ASP A 606 28.75 -31.76 -4.75
C ASP A 606 28.71 -30.65 -3.68
N TRP A 607 29.20 -29.47 -4.04
CA TRP A 607 29.21 -28.29 -3.17
C TRP A 607 27.81 -27.76 -2.86
N TYR A 608 26.82 -27.98 -3.73
CA TYR A 608 25.45 -27.51 -3.47
C TYR A 608 24.83 -28.17 -2.24
N ARG A 609 25.18 -29.43 -1.94
CA ARG A 609 24.76 -30.13 -0.71
C ARG A 609 25.23 -29.42 0.56
N VAL A 610 26.41 -28.80 0.54
CA VAL A 610 26.93 -28.00 1.66
C VAL A 610 26.22 -26.64 1.73
N LEU A 611 26.04 -26.00 0.59
CA LEU A 611 25.44 -24.66 0.49
C LEU A 611 23.93 -24.65 0.76
N GLU A 612 23.25 -25.79 0.66
CA GLU A 612 21.83 -25.94 0.96
C GLU A 612 21.56 -26.48 2.38
N GLU A 613 22.60 -26.82 3.16
CA GLU A 613 22.43 -27.34 4.53
C GLU A 613 21.86 -26.26 5.47
N PRO A 614 20.61 -26.41 5.97
CA PRO A 614 19.93 -25.37 6.75
C PRO A 614 20.55 -25.16 8.14
N GLY A 615 21.26 -26.16 8.66
CA GLY A 615 21.95 -26.07 9.94
C GLY A 615 23.25 -25.25 9.90
N LEU A 616 23.73 -24.85 8.72
CA LEU A 616 24.91 -23.99 8.56
C LEU A 616 24.53 -22.50 8.50
N PRO A 617 25.21 -21.62 9.25
CA PRO A 617 25.00 -20.18 9.18
C PRO A 617 25.11 -19.64 7.75
N LEU A 618 24.17 -18.78 7.36
CA LEU A 618 24.11 -18.19 6.02
C LEU A 618 25.43 -17.51 5.62
N ARG A 619 26.03 -16.77 6.55
CA ARG A 619 27.34 -16.11 6.41
C ARG A 619 28.45 -17.08 5.99
N GLU A 620 28.50 -18.27 6.59
CA GLU A 620 29.52 -19.28 6.31
C GLU A 620 29.28 -19.93 4.94
N ARG A 621 28.02 -20.25 4.64
CA ARG A 621 27.64 -20.76 3.30
C ARG A 621 28.00 -19.77 2.19
N MET A 622 27.80 -18.47 2.43
CA MET A 622 28.18 -17.43 1.48
C MET A 622 29.70 -17.32 1.30
N ALA A 623 30.48 -17.42 2.38
CA ALA A 623 31.94 -17.40 2.28
C ALA A 623 32.50 -18.63 1.54
N ILE A 624 31.91 -19.80 1.76
CA ILE A 624 32.24 -21.04 1.02
C ILE A 624 31.92 -20.85 -0.47
N ALA A 625 30.72 -20.36 -0.79
CA ALA A 625 30.32 -20.11 -2.18
C ALA A 625 31.27 -19.15 -2.90
N LEU A 626 31.68 -18.05 -2.25
CA LEU A 626 32.58 -17.05 -2.84
C LEU A 626 33.99 -17.56 -3.13
N ARG A 627 34.45 -18.62 -2.43
CA ARG A 627 35.79 -19.19 -2.61
C ARG A 627 35.83 -20.32 -3.62
N ILE A 628 34.73 -21.08 -3.76
CA ILE A 628 34.71 -22.36 -4.45
C ILE A 628 33.96 -22.31 -5.78
N LEU A 629 32.84 -21.57 -5.84
CA LEU A 629 32.01 -21.53 -7.04
C LEU A 629 32.60 -20.56 -8.07
N ASP A 630 32.49 -20.90 -9.35
CA ASP A 630 32.86 -19.99 -10.45
C ASP A 630 31.95 -18.75 -10.51
N ASP A 631 32.32 -17.73 -11.28
CA ASP A 631 31.56 -16.47 -11.32
C ASP A 631 30.11 -16.64 -11.82
N GLU A 632 29.82 -17.61 -12.70
CA GLU A 632 28.47 -17.88 -13.18
C GLU A 632 27.63 -18.61 -12.13
N GLN A 633 28.23 -19.58 -11.43
CA GLN A 633 27.63 -20.32 -10.34
C GLN A 633 27.33 -19.38 -9.17
N VAL A 634 28.26 -18.50 -8.80
CA VAL A 634 28.01 -17.44 -7.80
C VAL A 634 26.98 -16.43 -8.30
N GLN A 635 26.70 -16.30 -9.59
CA GLN A 635 25.59 -15.47 -10.07
C GLN A 635 24.24 -16.21 -10.06
N ARG A 636 24.22 -17.53 -10.30
CA ARG A 636 23.00 -18.36 -10.32
C ARG A 636 22.56 -18.81 -8.92
N HIS A 637 23.50 -19.11 -8.05
CA HIS A 637 23.28 -19.63 -6.70
C HIS A 637 22.66 -18.64 -5.68
N PRO A 638 23.02 -17.34 -5.62
CA PRO A 638 22.59 -16.44 -4.54
C PRO A 638 21.11 -16.06 -4.59
N PHE A 639 20.35 -16.59 -5.54
CA PHE A 639 18.92 -16.27 -5.71
C PHE A 639 17.96 -17.42 -5.42
N LYS A 640 18.45 -18.63 -5.17
CA LYS A 640 17.59 -19.73 -4.68
C LYS A 640 17.44 -19.75 -3.16
N VAL A 641 18.30 -19.05 -2.41
CA VAL A 641 18.05 -18.76 -0.99
C VAL A 641 17.23 -17.47 -0.89
N ARG A 642 15.91 -17.62 -0.93
CA ARG A 642 14.92 -16.55 -0.75
C ARG A 642 15.27 -15.66 0.45
N LEU A 643 15.38 -14.35 0.15
CA LEU A 643 15.03 -13.19 0.98
C LEU A 643 15.72 -13.00 2.34
N LEU A 644 16.30 -11.80 2.50
CA LEU A 644 16.71 -11.09 3.73
C LEU A 644 18.21 -11.04 4.06
N VAL A 645 19.02 -10.49 3.14
CA VAL A 645 19.87 -9.34 3.51
C VAL A 645 19.84 -8.33 2.36
N ALA A 646 18.62 -7.87 2.04
CA ALA A 646 18.45 -6.62 1.32
C ALA A 646 18.53 -5.50 2.36
N HIS A 647 19.52 -4.61 2.20
CA HIS A 647 19.55 -3.27 2.79
C HIS A 647 19.29 -3.18 4.31
N LEU A 648 20.32 -3.44 5.12
CA LEU A 648 20.45 -2.81 6.43
C LEU A 648 21.44 -1.65 6.36
#